data_AF-A0A8H7C7L7-F1
#
_entry.id   AF-A0A8H7C7L7-F1
#
_cell.length_a   1.000
_cell.length_b   1.000
_cell.length_c   1.000
_cell.angle_alpha   90.00
_cell.angle_beta   90.00
_cell.angle_gamma   90.00
#
_symmetry.space_group_name_H-M   'P 1'
#
loop_
_entity.id
_entity.type
_entity.pdbx_description
1 polymer ?
#
loop_
_entity_poly.entity_id
_entity_poly.type
_entity_poly.pdbx_seq_one_letter_code
_entity_poly.pdbx_strand_id
1 'polypeptide(L)'
;MPDARRRRTKATVKPQVENQQENSSSAPPASHSLLMRYVALIMVSMIGLVLWLLFIQRSGGDSGFGSFKLGALRGAKAPARDDMHKSPFFVADIPGKGMGLLASRKIKQGELLVREMPLFVVPRETTSSPSELVGGLVAQLSKKEQEAFFNLSYVNFPNHLDPDRDRNEVALAIFQTNAVGAGDNVGIFPRMARLNHGCSSAFNAVYSWREKERALYVYALRSINQGEELLTSYGNARQPRRERRARLAEHYGFECQCRVCSMAEEESQASDRRLEAINGATEKKIWRLEDEEGYWSERGSLAADATLVAASHSDVLATQQWAELAAEWYAYELGGDSEQVAAMRAVAADGTRHARWKSRGGLVVGTTLSLPHLAIPLALPWSQLMSSTSTSDVVILALGVTLAAAYLFRDQIFSSKPKSAPIAAHSKIANGGGNPRDFIAKMKEGKKRLVIFYGSQTGTAEEYAIRLAKEAKSKFGLASLVCDPEEYDFENLDQLPEDCVAFFVMATYGEGEPTDNAVQLMQNIEDDSFEFSNGSHRLDGLKYVVFSLGNRTYEHYNFIGRNVDAALTKMGAQRIGERGEGDDDKSMEEDYLEWKDGMWEAFATALGVEEGQGADSADFAVSELDSHPPEKVYLGEYSARALTKTKGIHDSKNPYPAPLCETKELFQSVNDRNCVHAELSIEGSGITYQHGDHLGVWPTNAELEVDRLLCALGLYNKRDTVIGIESLDPALAKVPFPVPTTYGTVLRHYIDISAVAGRQILGPLSKYAPNPEAEALMKSLNTNKEQYLKVVSEGCLRLGEVLQLAAGNDSSVVPTPENTTAWNIPFDLIVSAIPRLQPRYYSISSSPKLHPNSVHVTCVVLKYQNIPSDTVRQKWIYGVSSNFLLNLRLATTNEAAPFMNDNGAQSTSFPKYHIEGPRGAYKIDNMFKAPVHVRRSTFRLPTNPKSPVIMVGPGTGVAPFRGFVQERVALARRSIEKNGPDALQDWGRISLFYGCRREDEDFLYKDEWPLYKEELKGKFEMYCAFSRQNYKPDGSKIYVQDLILEQREHIADAILNGKGYVYICGEAKNMSKQVEDVLAIILGEAKGGSAAVEGVAEVKLLKERSRLMLDVWS
;
A
#
# COMPACT_ATOMS: atom_id res chain seq x y z
N MET A 1 -63.49 -8.64 -19.91
CA MET A 1 -64.82 -8.02 -19.70
C MET A 1 -65.48 -8.66 -18.47
N PRO A 2 -66.54 -8.06 -17.89
CA PRO A 2 -66.61 -7.74 -16.45
C PRO A 2 -67.22 -8.89 -15.59
N ASP A 3 -67.62 -8.77 -14.31
CA ASP A 3 -68.08 -7.59 -13.54
C ASP A 3 -68.13 -7.84 -12.01
N ALA A 4 -68.45 -6.76 -11.27
CA ALA A 4 -69.21 -6.72 -10.00
C ALA A 4 -68.63 -7.39 -8.72
N ARG A 5 -68.98 -7.00 -7.49
CA ARG A 5 -69.36 -5.73 -6.79
C ARG A 5 -70.06 -6.14 -5.47
N ARG A 6 -69.78 -5.41 -4.37
CA ARG A 6 -70.48 -5.43 -3.04
C ARG A 6 -70.25 -6.69 -2.18
N ARG A 7 -70.08 -6.67 -0.84
CA ARG A 7 -70.42 -5.82 0.35
C ARG A 7 -71.63 -6.29 1.18
N ARG A 8 -71.45 -6.32 2.52
CA ARG A 8 -72.44 -6.43 3.65
C ARG A 8 -72.92 -7.88 3.98
N THR A 9 -73.25 -8.27 5.23
CA THR A 9 -73.40 -7.53 6.52
C THR A 9 -73.27 -8.38 7.81
N LYS A 10 -72.69 -7.78 8.87
CA LYS A 10 -72.99 -7.84 10.34
C LYS A 10 -73.60 -9.09 11.03
N ALA A 11 -72.87 -9.60 12.04
CA ALA A 11 -73.28 -9.69 13.48
C ALA A 11 -72.02 -9.96 14.35
N THR A 12 -71.73 -9.48 15.59
CA THR A 12 -72.28 -8.45 16.50
C THR A 12 -73.07 -8.91 17.76
N VAL A 13 -72.35 -9.13 18.89
CA VAL A 13 -72.84 -9.10 20.31
C VAL A 13 -71.77 -8.40 21.19
N LYS A 14 -72.16 -7.79 22.32
CA LYS A 14 -71.33 -7.05 23.32
C LYS A 14 -71.97 -7.26 24.73
N PRO A 15 -71.26 -7.07 25.87
CA PRO A 15 -71.17 -5.74 26.52
C PRO A 15 -69.81 -5.49 27.29
N GLN A 16 -69.31 -4.24 27.48
CA GLN A 16 -69.36 -3.34 28.67
C GLN A 16 -68.61 -3.84 29.94
N VAL A 17 -68.05 -3.03 30.86
CA VAL A 17 -67.89 -1.55 31.06
C VAL A 17 -66.62 -1.31 31.93
N GLU A 18 -65.90 -0.18 31.95
CA GLU A 18 -66.28 1.18 32.41
C GLU A 18 -65.46 2.34 31.75
N ASN A 19 -65.70 3.62 32.11
CA ASN A 19 -65.02 4.81 31.54
C ASN A 19 -64.88 6.02 32.50
N GLN A 20 -63.66 6.57 32.68
CA GLN A 20 -63.35 7.97 33.09
C GLN A 20 -61.87 8.30 32.76
N GLN A 21 -61.41 9.45 32.20
CA GLN A 21 -61.65 10.91 32.42
C GLN A 21 -60.86 11.50 33.63
N GLU A 22 -60.24 12.70 33.60
CA GLU A 22 -60.02 13.73 32.55
C GLU A 22 -58.96 14.79 33.00
N ASN A 23 -58.42 15.60 32.07
CA ASN A 23 -57.84 16.97 32.28
C ASN A 23 -56.61 17.14 33.23
N SER A 24 -55.93 18.31 33.33
CA SER A 24 -55.45 19.29 32.32
C SER A 24 -54.45 20.32 32.93
N SER A 25 -53.65 20.99 32.08
CA SER A 25 -53.04 22.35 32.25
C SER A 25 -51.87 22.66 33.23
N SER A 26 -50.95 23.51 32.71
CA SER A 26 -50.09 24.53 33.38
C SER A 26 -49.03 24.19 34.45
N ALA A 27 -47.80 24.65 34.19
CA ALA A 27 -46.73 25.00 35.17
C ALA A 27 -46.90 26.48 35.64
N PRO A 28 -46.05 27.12 36.50
CA PRO A 28 -44.77 26.74 37.15
C PRO A 28 -44.87 26.89 38.71
N PRO A 29 -43.83 27.17 39.55
CA PRO A 29 -42.36 27.27 39.40
C PRO A 29 -41.54 26.43 40.42
N ALA A 30 -40.25 26.76 40.62
CA ALA A 30 -39.26 25.94 41.33
C ALA A 30 -38.92 26.38 42.78
N SER A 31 -38.41 25.45 43.61
CA SER A 31 -37.18 25.62 44.43
C SER A 31 -36.90 24.41 45.38
N HIS A 32 -35.70 24.39 45.98
CA HIS A 32 -35.24 23.55 47.11
C HIS A 32 -35.30 22.00 47.04
N SER A 33 -34.12 21.36 46.87
CA SER A 33 -33.63 20.32 47.80
C SER A 33 -32.14 19.94 47.57
N LEU A 34 -31.19 20.73 48.06
CA LEU A 34 -29.75 20.36 47.96
C LEU A 34 -29.30 19.33 49.02
N LEU A 35 -30.09 19.14 50.07
CA LEU A 35 -29.67 18.44 51.30
C LEU A 35 -29.74 16.90 51.23
N MET A 36 -30.63 16.34 50.40
CA MET A 36 -30.86 14.88 50.31
C MET A 36 -29.71 14.10 49.65
N ARG A 37 -28.88 14.74 48.81
CA ARG A 37 -27.82 14.04 48.06
C ARG A 37 -26.54 13.77 48.88
N TYR A 38 -26.33 14.47 50.00
CA TYR A 38 -25.10 14.32 50.80
C TYR A 38 -25.09 13.11 51.74
N VAL A 39 -26.27 12.61 52.15
CA VAL A 39 -26.37 11.47 53.09
C VAL A 39 -26.12 10.13 52.39
N ALA A 40 -26.50 10.01 51.11
CA ALA A 40 -26.39 8.76 50.35
C ALA A 40 -24.93 8.32 50.10
N LEU A 41 -24.03 9.26 49.79
CA LEU A 41 -22.63 8.92 49.47
C LEU A 41 -21.88 8.31 50.66
N ILE A 42 -22.12 8.81 51.89
CA ILE A 42 -21.31 8.46 53.07
C ILE A 42 -21.55 7.01 53.51
N MET A 43 -22.77 6.47 53.36
CA MET A 43 -23.04 5.07 53.72
C MET A 43 -22.47 4.05 52.73
N VAL A 44 -22.32 4.40 51.44
CA VAL A 44 -21.72 3.50 50.44
C VAL A 44 -20.23 3.27 50.73
N SER A 45 -19.49 4.32 51.10
CA SER A 45 -18.05 4.22 51.41
C SER A 45 -17.73 3.35 52.63
N MET A 46 -18.62 3.27 53.61
CA MET A 46 -18.40 2.47 54.83
C MET A 46 -18.51 0.96 54.61
N ILE A 47 -19.37 0.51 53.68
CA ILE A 47 -19.58 -0.93 53.42
C ILE A 47 -18.37 -1.55 52.68
N GLY A 48 -17.78 -0.81 51.73
CA GLY A 48 -16.61 -1.28 50.98
C GLY A 48 -15.39 -1.56 51.86
N LEU A 49 -15.15 -0.73 52.89
CA LEU A 49 -14.00 -0.87 53.79
C LEU A 49 -14.07 -2.15 54.65
N VAL A 50 -15.26 -2.56 55.07
CA VAL A 50 -15.48 -3.77 55.88
C VAL A 50 -15.29 -5.04 55.04
N LEU A 51 -15.77 -5.04 53.79
CA LEU A 51 -15.58 -6.16 52.87
C LEU A 51 -14.11 -6.35 52.48
N TRP A 52 -13.35 -5.27 52.29
CA TRP A 52 -11.93 -5.32 51.98
C TRP A 52 -11.09 -5.92 53.13
N LEU A 53 -11.38 -5.53 54.37
CA LEU A 53 -10.70 -6.07 55.56
C LEU A 53 -10.99 -7.56 55.80
N LEU A 54 -12.20 -8.04 55.46
CA LEU A 54 -12.55 -9.47 55.54
C LEU A 54 -11.85 -10.32 54.47
N PHE A 55 -11.51 -9.74 53.31
CA PHE A 55 -10.81 -10.46 52.23
C PHE A 55 -9.36 -10.79 52.59
N ILE A 56 -8.67 -9.88 53.28
CA ILE A 56 -7.26 -10.02 53.70
C ILE A 56 -7.03 -11.20 54.66
N GLN A 57 -8.07 -11.69 55.34
CA GLN A 57 -7.93 -12.67 56.42
C GLN A 57 -8.19 -14.14 56.03
N ARG A 58 -8.38 -14.48 54.73
CA ARG A 58 -8.85 -15.84 54.35
C ARG A 58 -8.23 -16.52 53.13
N SER A 59 -7.12 -16.03 52.57
CA SER A 59 -6.46 -16.67 51.41
C SER A 59 -4.95 -16.82 51.59
N GLY A 60 -4.56 -17.85 52.36
CA GLY A 60 -3.23 -18.45 52.29
C GLY A 60 -3.36 -19.88 51.74
N GLY A 61 -2.62 -20.21 50.68
CA GLY A 61 -2.63 -21.51 50.01
C GLY A 61 -2.05 -21.41 48.59
N ASP A 62 -1.08 -22.26 48.27
CA ASP A 62 -0.31 -22.20 47.02
C ASP A 62 -1.06 -22.77 45.80
N SER A 63 -0.80 -22.22 44.61
CA SER A 63 -0.57 -23.03 43.39
C SER A 63 0.09 -22.23 42.23
N GLY A 64 1.35 -22.55 41.97
CA GLY A 64 2.13 -22.40 40.73
C GLY A 64 1.68 -21.46 39.59
N PHE A 65 2.41 -20.36 39.43
CA PHE A 65 2.74 -19.76 38.11
C PHE A 65 4.25 -19.51 38.01
N GLY A 66 4.81 -19.60 36.80
CA GLY A 66 6.26 -19.74 36.57
C GLY A 66 7.08 -18.43 36.64
N SER A 67 7.88 -18.30 37.70
CA SER A 67 9.17 -17.57 37.78
C SER A 67 9.53 -16.58 36.64
N PHE A 68 9.17 -15.31 36.79
CA PHE A 68 9.97 -14.21 36.21
C PHE A 68 11.21 -13.97 37.08
N LYS A 69 12.42 -14.10 36.52
CA LYS A 69 13.68 -13.80 37.22
C LYS A 69 13.92 -12.29 37.29
N LEU A 70 13.58 -11.66 38.41
CA LEU A 70 13.89 -10.25 38.65
C LEU A 70 15.37 -10.07 39.10
N GLY A 71 16.26 -9.76 38.16
CA GLY A 71 17.70 -9.55 38.42
C GLY A 71 18.01 -8.22 39.15
N ALA A 72 17.80 -8.18 40.46
CA ALA A 72 17.85 -6.92 41.23
C ALA A 72 19.17 -6.71 42.02
N LEU A 73 20.06 -5.84 41.52
CA LEU A 73 21.10 -5.21 42.33
C LEU A 73 20.49 -4.12 43.23
N ARG A 74 20.02 -4.51 44.42
CA ARG A 74 19.45 -3.61 45.44
C ARG A 74 20.49 -2.58 45.92
N GLY A 75 20.28 -1.28 45.63
CA GLY A 75 21.29 -0.26 45.95
C GLY A 75 20.84 1.19 46.22
N ALA A 76 19.56 1.55 46.12
CA ALA A 76 19.10 2.93 46.32
C ALA A 76 18.43 3.14 47.69
N LYS A 77 19.09 3.86 48.61
CA LYS A 77 18.43 4.45 49.78
C LYS A 77 17.70 5.73 49.37
N ALA A 78 16.53 5.98 49.97
CA ALA A 78 15.87 7.27 49.84
C ALA A 78 16.80 8.42 50.32
N PRO A 79 16.82 9.58 49.63
CA PRO A 79 17.69 10.70 49.99
C PRO A 79 17.32 11.31 51.34
N ALA A 80 18.29 11.99 51.97
CA ALA A 80 18.05 12.74 53.20
C ALA A 80 17.08 13.91 52.95
N ARG A 81 16.25 14.25 53.96
CA ARG A 81 15.18 15.25 53.84
C ARG A 81 15.66 16.63 53.33
N ASP A 82 16.89 17.03 53.65
CA ASP A 82 17.42 18.35 53.29
C ASP A 82 17.79 18.50 51.79
N ASP A 83 18.15 17.42 51.09
CA ASP A 83 18.43 17.50 49.65
C ASP A 83 17.15 17.44 48.79
N MET A 84 16.04 16.96 49.37
CA MET A 84 14.75 16.85 48.68
C MET A 84 14.21 18.20 48.19
N HIS A 85 14.65 19.32 48.76
CA HIS A 85 14.22 20.66 48.36
C HIS A 85 15.06 21.34 47.25
N LYS A 86 16.20 20.76 46.83
CA LYS A 86 17.09 21.37 45.81
C LYS A 86 16.83 20.89 44.38
N SER A 87 16.72 19.58 44.19
CA SER A 87 16.34 19.00 42.89
C SER A 87 14.84 19.22 42.64
N PRO A 88 14.36 19.52 41.42
CA PRO A 88 12.93 19.62 41.12
C PRO A 88 12.18 18.27 41.24
N PHE A 89 12.90 17.14 41.18
CA PHE A 89 12.35 15.79 41.29
C PHE A 89 13.30 14.85 42.05
N PHE A 90 12.80 13.67 42.41
CA PHE A 90 13.59 12.53 42.89
C PHE A 90 13.19 11.25 42.14
N VAL A 91 14.07 10.24 42.12
CA VAL A 91 13.76 8.91 41.56
C VAL A 91 13.07 8.08 42.63
N ALA A 92 12.00 7.37 42.27
CA ALA A 92 11.26 6.47 43.16
C ALA A 92 10.83 5.20 42.42
N ASP A 93 10.63 4.10 43.16
CA ASP A 93 9.94 2.93 42.64
C ASP A 93 8.43 3.20 42.62
N ILE A 94 7.80 2.99 41.46
CA ILE A 94 6.39 3.30 41.20
C ILE A 94 5.67 1.98 40.90
N PRO A 95 4.69 1.56 41.74
CA PRO A 95 4.01 0.28 41.60
C PRO A 95 3.47 0.02 40.19
N GLY A 96 3.86 -1.12 39.60
CA GLY A 96 3.46 -1.51 38.24
C GLY A 96 4.20 -0.79 37.10
N LYS A 97 5.11 0.15 37.40
CA LYS A 97 5.92 0.88 36.40
C LYS A 97 7.43 0.81 36.63
N GLY A 98 7.87 0.44 37.84
CA GLY A 98 9.28 0.45 38.22
C GLY A 98 9.80 1.87 38.48
N MET A 99 11.08 2.10 38.21
CA MET A 99 11.80 3.31 38.64
C MET A 99 11.45 4.56 37.80
N GLY A 100 10.57 5.41 38.32
CA GLY A 100 10.17 6.68 37.70
C GLY A 100 10.67 7.94 38.45
N LEU A 101 10.32 9.11 37.92
CA LEU A 101 10.60 10.41 38.55
C LEU A 101 9.35 11.02 39.19
N LEU A 102 9.45 11.47 40.45
CA LEU A 102 8.40 12.19 41.18
C LEU A 102 8.83 13.62 41.49
N ALA A 103 7.93 14.59 41.31
CA ALA A 103 8.19 16.00 41.60
C ALA A 103 8.39 16.23 43.11
N SER A 104 9.52 16.82 43.49
CA SER A 104 9.89 17.04 44.90
C SER A 104 9.18 18.24 45.52
N ARG A 105 8.72 19.16 44.67
CA ARG A 105 8.00 20.41 44.95
C ARG A 105 7.06 20.69 43.78
N LYS A 106 6.28 21.78 43.85
CA LYS A 106 5.61 22.29 42.65
C LYS A 106 6.63 22.79 41.63
N ILE A 107 6.42 22.43 40.37
CA ILE A 107 7.22 22.80 39.20
C ILE A 107 6.34 23.67 38.30
N LYS A 108 6.92 24.71 37.69
CA LYS A 108 6.23 25.61 36.76
C LYS A 108 6.25 25.08 35.33
N GLN A 109 5.30 25.53 34.52
CA GLN A 109 5.35 25.38 33.06
C GLN A 109 6.60 26.10 32.50
N GLY A 110 7.27 25.48 31.53
CA GLY A 110 8.55 25.95 30.98
C GLY A 110 9.76 25.80 31.90
N GLU A 111 9.63 25.14 33.05
CA GLU A 111 10.74 24.93 33.96
C GLU A 111 11.65 23.78 33.47
N LEU A 112 12.96 24.00 33.50
CA LEU A 112 13.98 23.01 33.11
C LEU A 112 14.07 21.89 34.16
N LEU A 113 13.76 20.67 33.74
CA LEU A 113 13.79 19.46 34.57
C LEU A 113 15.16 18.77 34.48
N VAL A 114 15.60 18.49 33.26
CA VAL A 114 16.83 17.73 32.98
C VAL A 114 17.65 18.48 31.92
N ARG A 115 18.94 18.63 32.19
CA ARG A 115 19.98 18.79 31.18
C ARG A 115 20.93 17.61 31.36
N GLU A 116 21.16 16.83 30.30
CA GLU A 116 21.93 15.59 30.36
C GLU A 116 22.77 15.42 29.08
N MET A 117 24.05 15.12 29.25
CA MET A 117 24.90 14.64 28.14
C MET A 117 24.62 13.14 27.95
N PRO A 118 24.65 12.61 26.72
CA PRO A 118 24.53 11.17 26.51
C PRO A 118 25.73 10.44 27.12
N LEU A 119 25.52 9.21 27.61
CA LEU A 119 26.64 8.31 27.92
C LEU A 119 27.42 7.97 26.64
N PHE A 120 26.67 7.69 25.57
CA PHE A 120 27.15 7.56 24.20
C PHE A 120 25.99 7.80 23.22
N VAL A 121 26.34 8.10 21.98
CA VAL A 121 25.43 8.16 20.82
C VAL A 121 25.90 7.20 19.74
N VAL A 122 24.95 6.64 18.99
CA VAL A 122 25.21 5.82 17.80
C VAL A 122 24.33 6.31 16.63
N PRO A 123 24.78 6.14 15.37
CA PRO A 123 23.92 6.33 14.22
C PRO A 123 22.68 5.42 14.27
N ARG A 124 21.60 5.81 13.59
CA ARG A 124 20.36 5.00 13.50
C ARG A 124 20.53 3.71 12.72
N GLU A 125 21.53 3.63 11.84
CA GLU A 125 21.86 2.48 11.03
C GLU A 125 23.34 2.11 11.23
N THR A 126 23.66 0.81 11.22
CA THR A 126 25.03 0.32 11.35
C THR A 126 25.26 -0.89 10.44
N THR A 127 26.48 -1.00 9.92
CA THR A 127 26.95 -2.14 9.11
C THR A 127 27.70 -3.20 9.94
N SER A 128 27.95 -2.94 11.23
CA SER A 128 28.55 -3.88 12.19
C SER A 128 27.49 -4.47 13.14
N SER A 129 27.85 -5.51 13.88
CA SER A 129 26.94 -6.12 14.86
C SER A 129 26.50 -5.09 15.92
N PRO A 130 25.18 -4.87 16.10
CA PRO A 130 24.68 -3.90 17.09
C PRO A 130 25.09 -4.23 18.53
N SER A 131 25.18 -5.50 18.91
CA SER A 131 25.56 -5.89 20.28
C SER A 131 27.06 -5.75 20.54
N GLU A 132 27.91 -5.96 19.52
CA GLU A 132 29.34 -5.65 19.60
C GLU A 132 29.58 -4.13 19.69
N LEU A 133 28.85 -3.34 18.89
CA LEU A 133 28.94 -1.88 18.91
C LEU A 133 28.51 -1.30 20.27
N VAL A 134 27.33 -1.68 20.77
CA VAL A 134 26.82 -1.21 22.06
C VAL A 134 27.68 -1.73 23.22
N GLY A 135 28.06 -3.01 23.22
CA GLY A 135 28.94 -3.59 24.23
C GLY A 135 30.32 -2.92 24.27
N GLY A 136 30.91 -2.64 23.10
CA GLY A 136 32.17 -1.94 22.95
C GLY A 136 32.14 -0.49 23.43
N LEU A 137 31.02 0.22 23.26
CA LEU A 137 30.80 1.57 23.79
C LEU A 137 30.60 1.56 25.32
N VAL A 138 29.79 0.64 25.83
CA VAL A 138 29.57 0.47 27.29
C VAL A 138 30.87 0.12 28.01
N ALA A 139 31.75 -0.69 27.39
CA ALA A 139 33.06 -1.03 27.94
C ALA A 139 34.01 0.18 28.09
N GLN A 140 33.81 1.25 27.31
CA GLN A 140 34.62 2.49 27.37
C GLN A 140 34.14 3.48 28.44
N LEU A 141 32.91 3.33 28.94
CA LEU A 141 32.35 4.16 30.00
C LEU A 141 33.11 3.97 31.33
N SER A 142 33.15 5.01 32.18
CA SER A 142 33.67 4.85 33.55
C SER A 142 32.78 3.94 34.38
N LYS A 143 33.31 3.36 35.48
CA LYS A 143 32.52 2.45 36.35
C LYS A 143 31.19 3.03 36.81
N LYS A 144 31.14 4.32 37.14
CA LYS A 144 29.91 5.02 37.56
C LYS A 144 28.88 5.15 36.42
N GLU A 145 29.35 5.27 35.18
CA GLU A 145 28.50 5.36 33.99
C GLU A 145 28.03 3.97 33.54
N GLN A 146 28.86 2.93 33.69
CA GLN A 146 28.46 1.53 33.57
C GLN A 146 27.41 1.16 34.64
N GLU A 147 27.61 1.56 35.90
CA GLU A 147 26.63 1.40 36.98
C GLU A 147 25.32 2.16 36.71
N ALA A 148 25.37 3.33 36.06
CA ALA A 148 24.17 4.06 35.64
C ALA A 148 23.45 3.35 34.48
N PHE A 149 24.21 2.81 33.51
CA PHE A 149 23.70 2.09 32.34
C PHE A 149 23.05 0.75 32.73
N PHE A 150 23.74 -0.12 33.47
CA PHE A 150 23.23 -1.43 33.91
C PHE A 150 22.15 -1.36 35.01
N ASN A 151 21.77 -0.15 35.45
CA ASN A 151 20.64 0.11 36.33
C ASN A 151 19.37 0.53 35.52
N LEU A 152 19.46 0.61 34.20
CA LEU A 152 18.29 0.77 33.32
C LEU A 152 17.62 -0.58 33.07
N SER A 153 16.31 -0.56 32.86
CA SER A 153 15.50 -1.76 32.57
C SER A 153 15.67 -2.22 31.12
N TYR A 154 15.49 -3.51 30.87
CA TYR A 154 15.39 -4.07 29.52
C TYR A 154 14.20 -5.02 29.42
N VAL A 155 13.67 -5.17 28.21
CA VAL A 155 12.49 -6.02 27.93
C VAL A 155 12.81 -7.09 26.90
N ASN A 156 13.39 -6.68 25.77
CA ASN A 156 13.55 -7.53 24.57
C ASN A 156 14.82 -8.39 24.62
N PHE A 157 15.02 -9.14 25.71
CA PHE A 157 16.15 -10.06 25.86
C PHE A 157 15.79 -11.47 25.34
N PRO A 158 16.57 -12.10 24.46
CA PRO A 158 16.22 -13.40 23.89
C PRO A 158 16.15 -14.55 24.91
N ASN A 159 15.03 -15.27 24.94
CA ASN A 159 14.74 -16.37 25.87
C ASN A 159 15.75 -17.56 25.85
N HIS A 160 16.65 -17.62 24.87
CA HIS A 160 17.64 -18.69 24.72
C HIS A 160 19.04 -18.32 25.24
N LEU A 161 19.22 -17.10 25.76
CA LEU A 161 20.49 -16.57 26.28
C LEU A 161 20.51 -16.50 27.81
N ASP A 162 21.70 -16.33 28.40
CA ASP A 162 21.92 -16.22 29.84
C ASP A 162 22.44 -14.81 30.19
N PRO A 163 21.65 -13.94 30.85
CA PRO A 163 22.06 -12.56 31.18
C PRO A 163 23.37 -12.45 31.98
N ASP A 164 23.75 -13.49 32.73
CA ASP A 164 25.01 -13.52 33.48
C ASP A 164 26.24 -13.78 32.57
N ARG A 165 26.03 -14.24 31.34
CA ARG A 165 27.07 -14.57 30.33
C ARG A 165 27.06 -13.60 29.16
N ASP A 166 25.89 -13.36 28.58
CA ASP A 166 25.70 -12.70 27.29
C ASP A 166 25.61 -11.17 27.45
N ARG A 167 26.62 -10.59 28.11
CA ARG A 167 26.61 -9.20 28.60
C ARG A 167 26.48 -8.14 27.49
N ASN A 168 26.91 -8.46 26.26
CA ASN A 168 26.71 -7.60 25.09
C ASN A 168 25.23 -7.58 24.63
N GLU A 169 24.53 -8.71 24.72
CA GLU A 169 23.10 -8.78 24.38
C GLU A 169 22.23 -8.15 25.48
N VAL A 170 22.64 -8.26 26.75
CA VAL A 170 22.05 -7.46 27.84
C VAL A 170 22.25 -5.96 27.57
N ALA A 171 23.44 -5.55 27.13
CA ALA A 171 23.71 -4.16 26.78
C ALA A 171 22.88 -3.68 25.57
N LEU A 172 22.70 -4.52 24.54
CA LEU A 172 21.83 -4.22 23.41
C LEU A 172 20.36 -4.11 23.83
N ALA A 173 19.85 -5.03 24.64
CA ALA A 173 18.47 -4.99 25.13
C ALA A 173 18.20 -3.77 26.02
N ILE A 174 19.15 -3.37 26.87
CA ILE A 174 19.10 -2.08 27.60
C ILE A 174 19.08 -0.91 26.62
N PHE A 175 19.96 -0.91 25.61
CA PHE A 175 20.01 0.16 24.63
C PHE A 175 18.69 0.33 23.88
N GLN A 176 18.16 -0.77 23.31
CA GLN A 176 16.87 -0.79 22.59
C GLN A 176 15.70 -0.30 23.46
N THR A 177 15.72 -0.60 24.77
CA THR A 177 14.63 -0.23 25.69
C THR A 177 14.69 1.24 26.13
N ASN A 178 15.86 1.89 26.12
CA ASN A 178 16.06 3.21 26.76
C ASN A 178 16.66 4.31 25.83
N ALA A 179 17.05 3.99 24.60
CA ALA A 179 17.61 4.97 23.68
C ALA A 179 16.56 5.99 23.20
N VAL A 180 16.95 7.25 23.11
CA VAL A 180 16.12 8.34 22.58
C VAL A 180 16.88 9.16 21.52
N GLY A 181 16.14 9.88 20.68
CA GLY A 181 16.70 10.66 19.57
C GLY A 181 17.68 11.74 20.03
N ALA A 182 18.84 11.80 19.36
CA ALA A 182 19.91 12.77 19.57
C ALA A 182 20.32 13.37 18.22
N GLY A 183 19.42 14.17 17.64
CA GLY A 183 19.51 14.64 16.26
C GLY A 183 19.31 13.48 15.29
N ASP A 184 20.19 13.36 14.29
CA ASP A 184 20.21 12.23 13.36
C ASP A 184 20.64 10.91 14.02
N ASN A 185 21.23 10.98 15.22
CA ASN A 185 21.67 9.83 16.01
C ASN A 185 20.62 9.41 17.05
N VAL A 186 20.90 8.33 17.78
CA VAL A 186 20.20 7.93 19.00
C VAL A 186 21.20 7.76 20.14
N GLY A 187 20.79 8.02 21.39
CA GLY A 187 21.70 8.01 22.54
C GLY A 187 21.04 7.59 23.85
N ILE A 188 21.88 7.27 24.84
CA ILE A 188 21.44 6.84 26.18
C ILE A 188 21.63 7.95 27.20
N PHE A 189 20.55 8.28 27.89
CA PHE A 189 20.42 9.41 28.81
C PHE A 189 19.77 8.91 30.12
N PRO A 190 20.56 8.50 31.14
CA PRO A 190 20.05 7.71 32.28
C PRO A 190 19.05 8.40 33.21
N ARG A 191 18.93 9.74 33.20
CA ARG A 191 17.88 10.47 33.92
C ARG A 191 16.64 10.65 33.06
N MET A 192 16.81 10.89 31.76
CA MET A 192 15.69 10.92 30.80
C MET A 192 14.98 9.56 30.75
N ALA A 193 15.73 8.45 30.79
CA ALA A 193 15.21 7.08 30.87
C ALA A 193 14.46 6.73 32.18
N ARG A 194 14.21 7.70 33.07
CA ARG A 194 13.34 7.56 34.25
C ARG A 194 12.02 8.35 34.13
N LEU A 195 11.79 9.09 33.04
CA LEU A 195 10.47 9.63 32.75
C LEU A 195 9.60 8.52 32.16
N ASN A 196 8.56 8.11 32.91
CA ASN A 196 7.64 7.06 32.49
C ASN A 196 6.69 7.55 31.38
N HIS A 197 6.01 6.61 30.72
CA HIS A 197 5.10 6.93 29.62
C HIS A 197 3.76 7.55 30.06
N GLY A 198 3.30 8.59 29.36
CA GLY A 198 1.91 9.06 29.35
C GLY A 198 1.38 9.28 27.93
N CYS A 199 0.14 8.86 27.67
CA CYS A 199 -0.56 9.09 26.39
C CYS A 199 -1.39 10.40 26.42
N SER A 200 -1.41 11.16 25.31
CA SER A 200 -2.13 12.44 25.17
C SER A 200 -1.97 13.33 26.43
N SER A 201 -3.01 13.93 26.97
CA SER A 201 -2.92 14.80 28.16
C SER A 201 -2.41 14.13 29.45
N ALA A 202 -2.04 12.86 29.46
CA ALA A 202 -1.37 12.26 30.61
C ALA A 202 0.07 12.76 30.80
N PHE A 203 0.86 12.93 29.72
CA PHE A 203 2.24 13.39 29.86
C PHE A 203 2.33 14.88 30.26
N ASN A 204 3.43 15.26 30.90
CA ASN A 204 3.61 16.60 31.48
C ASN A 204 5.02 17.18 31.28
N ALA A 205 5.93 16.43 30.66
CA ALA A 205 7.24 16.87 30.23
C ALA A 205 7.50 16.49 28.76
N VAL A 206 8.35 17.26 28.08
CA VAL A 206 8.86 16.98 26.74
C VAL A 206 10.38 17.03 26.75
N TYR A 207 11.03 16.26 25.88
CA TYR A 207 12.48 16.34 25.67
C TYR A 207 12.81 16.97 24.32
N SER A 208 13.95 17.65 24.25
CA SER A 208 14.53 18.19 23.02
C SER A 208 16.05 17.99 23.03
N TRP A 209 16.64 17.84 21.84
CA TRP A 209 18.09 17.73 21.66
C TRP A 209 18.64 19.05 21.14
N ARG A 210 19.69 19.57 21.79
CA ARG A 210 20.40 20.78 21.36
C ARG A 210 21.75 20.42 20.76
N GLU A 211 21.80 20.30 19.43
CA GLU A 211 23.00 19.87 18.69
C GLU A 211 24.27 20.65 19.04
N LYS A 212 24.18 21.99 19.07
CA LYS A 212 25.31 22.89 19.41
C LYS A 212 25.86 22.68 20.83
N GLU A 213 25.05 22.14 21.75
CA GLU A 213 25.45 21.80 23.12
C GLU A 213 25.76 20.31 23.30
N ARG A 214 25.40 19.46 22.32
CA ARG A 214 25.39 17.99 22.37
C ARG A 214 24.72 17.44 23.65
N ALA A 215 23.64 18.10 24.07
CA ALA A 215 22.91 17.82 25.30
C ALA A 215 21.41 17.63 25.04
N LEU A 216 20.81 16.68 25.75
CA LEU A 216 19.37 16.53 25.85
C LEU A 216 18.84 17.41 26.98
N TYR A 217 17.76 18.12 26.68
CA TYR A 217 17.01 18.98 27.58
C TYR A 217 15.61 18.40 27.79
N VAL A 218 15.06 18.53 29.00
CA VAL A 218 13.67 18.16 29.32
C VAL A 218 13.00 19.32 30.03
N TYR A 219 11.86 19.79 29.51
CA TYR A 219 11.08 20.89 30.06
C TYR A 219 9.68 20.44 30.48
N ALA A 220 9.12 21.10 31.51
CA ALA A 220 7.76 20.85 31.97
C ALA A 220 6.73 21.57 31.06
N LEU A 221 5.93 20.81 30.31
CA LEU A 221 4.88 21.33 29.41
C LEU A 221 3.73 22.01 30.16
N ARG A 222 3.58 21.73 31.46
CA ARG A 222 2.57 22.30 32.35
C ARG A 222 3.10 22.43 33.77
N SER A 223 2.33 23.07 34.64
CA SER A 223 2.62 23.00 36.08
C SER A 223 2.44 21.57 36.61
N ILE A 224 3.46 21.03 37.27
CA ILE A 224 3.46 19.69 37.88
C ILE A 224 3.42 19.86 39.40
N ASN A 225 2.56 19.11 40.10
CA ASN A 225 2.35 19.25 41.53
C ASN A 225 3.36 18.40 42.34
N GLN A 226 3.62 18.78 43.60
CA GLN A 226 4.48 17.98 44.47
C GLN A 226 3.93 16.55 44.65
N GLY A 227 4.76 15.54 44.41
CA GLY A 227 4.37 14.13 44.40
C GLY A 227 3.75 13.62 43.10
N GLU A 228 3.50 14.49 42.10
CA GLU A 228 3.07 14.08 40.76
C GLU A 228 4.25 13.47 39.97
N GLU A 229 3.96 12.47 39.15
CA GLU A 229 4.94 11.75 38.34
C GLU A 229 5.32 12.58 37.09
N LEU A 230 6.61 12.62 36.75
CA LEU A 230 7.11 13.26 35.53
C LEU A 230 7.00 12.24 34.38
N LEU A 231 6.14 12.55 33.41
CA LEU A 231 5.76 11.68 32.31
C LEU A 231 6.09 12.32 30.96
N THR A 232 6.59 11.51 30.03
CA THR A 232 6.88 11.85 28.63
C THR A 232 6.09 10.90 27.70
N SER A 233 6.04 11.19 26.39
CA SER A 233 5.66 10.18 25.40
C SER A 233 6.86 9.34 24.96
N TYR A 234 6.60 8.10 24.54
CA TYR A 234 7.56 7.13 23.95
C TYR A 234 7.28 6.89 22.45
N GLY A 235 6.37 7.64 21.85
CA GLY A 235 5.94 7.47 20.47
C GLY A 235 4.86 8.45 20.06
N ASN A 236 4.17 8.19 18.95
CA ASN A 236 3.11 9.06 18.46
C ASN A 236 1.87 8.99 19.38
N ALA A 237 1.72 9.98 20.25
CA ALA A 237 0.61 10.08 21.18
C ALA A 237 -0.75 10.44 20.52
N ARG A 238 -0.75 10.83 19.23
CA ARG A 238 -1.98 11.05 18.42
C ARG A 238 -2.57 9.76 17.82
N GLN A 239 -1.95 8.59 17.99
CA GLN A 239 -2.56 7.30 17.59
C GLN A 239 -3.75 6.93 18.50
N PRO A 240 -4.72 6.11 18.05
CA PRO A 240 -5.79 5.56 18.88
C PRO A 240 -5.33 4.78 20.13
N ARG A 241 -6.19 4.61 21.14
CA ARG A 241 -5.87 3.87 22.39
C ARG A 241 -5.44 2.42 22.13
N ARG A 242 -6.09 1.71 21.21
CA ARG A 242 -5.77 0.31 20.85
C ARG A 242 -4.33 0.22 20.32
N GLU A 243 -3.97 1.05 19.33
CA GLU A 243 -2.64 1.11 18.74
C GLU A 243 -1.55 1.50 19.76
N ARG A 244 -1.79 2.56 20.56
CA ARG A 244 -0.85 3.01 21.59
C ARG A 244 -0.56 1.90 22.61
N ARG A 245 -1.59 1.19 23.08
CA ARG A 245 -1.43 0.09 24.06
C ARG A 245 -0.73 -1.13 23.43
N ALA A 246 -1.05 -1.49 22.19
CA ALA A 246 -0.37 -2.56 21.46
C ALA A 246 1.13 -2.27 21.28
N ARG A 247 1.48 -1.09 20.76
CA ARG A 247 2.87 -0.67 20.56
C ARG A 247 3.68 -0.64 21.86
N LEU A 248 3.08 -0.19 22.97
CA LEU A 248 3.76 -0.15 24.27
C LEU A 248 3.96 -1.57 24.86
N ALA A 249 3.02 -2.48 24.66
CA ALA A 249 3.18 -3.87 25.06
C ALA A 249 4.26 -4.59 24.24
N GLU A 250 4.30 -4.35 22.93
CA GLU A 250 5.29 -4.91 21.99
C GLU A 250 6.71 -4.37 22.25
N HIS A 251 6.88 -3.05 22.30
CA HIS A 251 8.22 -2.44 22.35
C HIS A 251 8.77 -2.30 23.78
N TYR A 252 7.90 -2.16 24.79
CA TYR A 252 8.27 -1.86 26.18
C TYR A 252 7.67 -2.84 27.21
N GLY A 253 6.96 -3.89 26.78
CA GLY A 253 6.54 -4.98 27.67
C GLY A 253 5.49 -4.63 28.72
N PHE A 254 4.82 -3.47 28.61
CA PHE A 254 3.80 -3.04 29.59
C PHE A 254 2.51 -2.54 28.92
N GLU A 255 1.37 -2.85 29.54
CA GLU A 255 0.09 -2.31 29.15
C GLU A 255 -0.14 -0.94 29.81
N CYS A 256 -0.40 0.11 29.03
CA CYS A 256 -0.48 1.46 29.59
C CYS A 256 -1.72 1.67 30.48
N GLN A 257 -1.46 2.08 31.72
CA GLN A 257 -2.45 2.45 32.75
C GLN A 257 -2.44 3.97 33.07
N CYS A 258 -1.99 4.81 32.13
CA CYS A 258 -2.08 6.26 32.31
C CYS A 258 -3.56 6.74 32.31
N ARG A 259 -3.83 7.95 32.79
CA ARG A 259 -5.20 8.48 32.95
C ARG A 259 -6.03 8.50 31.65
N VAL A 260 -5.39 8.52 30.48
CA VAL A 260 -6.06 8.45 29.16
C VAL A 260 -6.33 6.99 28.78
N CYS A 261 -5.33 6.12 28.88
CA CYS A 261 -5.51 4.68 28.61
C CYS A 261 -6.39 3.94 29.65
N SER A 262 -6.76 4.61 30.74
CA SER A 262 -7.68 4.12 31.78
C SER A 262 -9.06 4.80 31.75
N MET A 263 -9.37 5.59 30.72
CA MET A 263 -10.71 6.16 30.49
C MET A 263 -11.78 5.08 30.28
N ALA A 264 -13.04 5.46 30.48
CA ALA A 264 -14.17 4.63 30.05
C ALA A 264 -14.14 4.45 28.52
N GLU A 265 -14.72 3.36 28.02
CA GLU A 265 -14.60 3.02 26.60
C GLU A 265 -15.25 4.06 25.67
N GLU A 266 -16.41 4.61 26.07
CA GLU A 266 -17.09 5.69 25.34
C GLU A 266 -16.26 6.99 25.30
N GLU A 267 -15.60 7.35 26.42
CA GLU A 267 -14.70 8.50 26.51
C GLU A 267 -13.45 8.31 25.65
N SER A 268 -12.88 7.10 25.65
CA SER A 268 -11.75 6.73 24.79
C SER A 268 -12.10 6.85 23.32
N GLN A 269 -13.24 6.30 22.90
CA GLN A 269 -13.66 6.40 21.50
C GLN A 269 -13.98 7.85 21.10
N ALA A 270 -14.40 8.71 22.04
CA ALA A 270 -14.52 10.13 21.80
C ALA A 270 -13.16 10.84 21.66
N SER A 271 -12.12 10.39 22.37
CA SER A 271 -10.74 10.86 22.20
C SER A 271 -10.14 10.41 20.88
N ASP A 272 -10.22 9.10 20.58
CA ASP A 272 -9.67 8.53 19.35
C ASP A 272 -10.33 9.16 18.10
N ARG A 273 -11.66 9.39 18.09
CA ARG A 273 -12.35 10.14 17.02
C ARG A 273 -11.89 11.61 16.87
N ARG A 274 -11.52 12.29 17.96
CA ARG A 274 -10.97 13.67 17.89
C ARG A 274 -9.55 13.66 17.32
N LEU A 275 -8.75 12.65 17.67
CA LEU A 275 -7.40 12.46 17.15
C LEU A 275 -7.41 12.11 15.65
N GLU A 276 -8.32 11.24 15.20
CA GLU A 276 -8.56 10.97 13.77
C GLU A 276 -8.92 12.25 13.00
N ALA A 277 -9.79 13.08 13.58
CA ALA A 277 -10.29 14.32 12.97
C ALA A 277 -9.24 15.46 12.84
N ILE A 278 -8.02 15.27 13.35
CA ILE A 278 -6.85 16.17 13.12
C ILE A 278 -6.28 15.98 11.71
N ASN A 279 -6.35 14.77 11.14
CA ASN A 279 -5.82 14.51 9.79
C ASN A 279 -6.58 15.34 8.74
N GLY A 280 -5.84 16.06 7.90
CA GLY A 280 -6.41 16.98 6.88
C GLY A 280 -7.13 18.21 7.44
N ALA A 281 -7.01 18.52 8.74
CA ALA A 281 -7.60 19.71 9.34
C ALA A 281 -6.74 20.97 9.11
N THR A 282 -7.38 22.13 8.96
CA THR A 282 -6.71 23.44 9.05
C THR A 282 -6.13 23.66 10.44
N GLU A 283 -5.07 24.46 10.56
CA GLU A 283 -4.30 24.72 11.80
C GLU A 283 -5.21 25.15 12.97
N LYS A 284 -6.20 26.01 12.71
CA LYS A 284 -7.19 26.46 13.72
C LYS A 284 -8.11 25.33 14.24
N LYS A 285 -8.36 24.31 13.42
CA LYS A 285 -9.14 23.12 13.79
C LYS A 285 -8.25 22.12 14.52
N ILE A 286 -6.99 21.95 14.09
CA ILE A 286 -5.98 21.17 14.82
C ILE A 286 -5.84 21.72 16.24
N TRP A 287 -5.57 23.02 16.37
CA TRP A 287 -5.39 23.69 17.67
C TRP A 287 -6.55 23.45 18.63
N ARG A 288 -7.79 23.54 18.14
CA ARG A 288 -8.99 23.28 18.96
C ARG A 288 -9.10 21.81 19.37
N LEU A 289 -8.89 20.87 18.45
CA LEU A 289 -8.96 19.44 18.77
C LEU A 289 -7.85 19.04 19.75
N GLU A 290 -6.66 19.61 19.62
CA GLU A 290 -5.56 19.42 20.57
C GLU A 290 -5.83 20.10 21.93
N ASP A 291 -6.57 21.22 21.99
CA ASP A 291 -7.04 21.81 23.24
C ASP A 291 -8.09 20.92 23.94
N GLU A 292 -9.05 20.36 23.17
CA GLU A 292 -10.08 19.43 23.65
C GLU A 292 -9.47 18.09 24.12
N GLU A 293 -8.42 17.59 23.46
CA GLU A 293 -7.65 16.41 23.89
C GLU A 293 -6.67 16.69 25.05
N GLY A 294 -6.31 17.96 25.26
CA GLY A 294 -5.24 18.36 26.18
C GLY A 294 -3.84 17.95 25.70
N TYR A 295 -3.63 17.87 24.39
CA TYR A 295 -2.34 17.62 23.77
C TYR A 295 -1.55 18.93 23.65
N TRP A 296 -0.45 19.05 24.41
CA TRP A 296 0.25 20.32 24.68
C TRP A 296 1.74 20.28 24.32
N SER A 297 2.12 19.48 23.31
CA SER A 297 3.46 19.49 22.71
C SER A 297 3.36 19.75 21.21
N GLU A 298 4.45 20.22 20.60
CA GLU A 298 4.51 20.66 19.19
C GLU A 298 3.67 21.91 18.90
N ARG A 299 3.12 22.56 19.94
CA ARG A 299 2.32 23.79 19.82
C ARG A 299 3.14 24.98 19.36
N GLY A 300 4.44 25.00 19.69
CA GLY A 300 5.37 25.98 19.12
C GLY A 300 5.46 25.85 17.59
N SER A 301 5.49 24.61 17.08
CA SER A 301 5.49 24.34 15.64
C SER A 301 4.17 24.69 14.99
N LEU A 302 3.04 24.23 15.53
CA LEU A 302 1.71 24.51 14.98
C LEU A 302 1.42 26.03 14.90
N ALA A 303 1.89 26.81 15.87
CA ALA A 303 1.81 28.27 15.82
C ALA A 303 2.82 28.90 14.84
N ALA A 304 4.02 28.32 14.66
CA ALA A 304 4.98 28.75 13.63
C ALA A 304 4.47 28.46 12.20
N ASP A 305 3.77 27.35 11.97
CA ASP A 305 3.14 27.02 10.69
C ASP A 305 2.00 28.00 10.39
N ALA A 306 1.15 28.30 11.38
CA ALA A 306 0.13 29.35 11.26
C ALA A 306 0.72 30.76 11.03
N THR A 307 1.89 31.05 11.62
CA THR A 307 2.68 32.28 11.35
C THR A 307 3.13 32.32 9.89
N LEU A 308 3.63 31.20 9.36
CA LEU A 308 4.08 31.07 7.97
C LEU A 308 2.93 31.27 6.98
N VAL A 309 1.75 30.69 7.24
CA VAL A 309 0.56 30.89 6.41
C VAL A 309 0.11 32.35 6.41
N ALA A 310 -0.02 32.97 7.59
CA ALA A 310 -0.36 34.39 7.71
C ALA A 310 0.65 35.30 6.97
N ALA A 311 1.94 35.05 7.15
CA ALA A 311 3.01 35.84 6.51
C ALA A 311 2.98 35.71 4.99
N SER A 312 2.75 34.49 4.49
CA SER A 312 2.61 34.22 3.06
C SER A 312 1.51 35.07 2.42
N HIS A 313 0.40 35.24 3.13
CA HIS A 313 -0.78 35.98 2.66
C HIS A 313 -0.79 37.48 3.03
N SER A 314 0.33 38.03 3.51
CA SER A 314 0.49 39.45 3.89
C SER A 314 -0.35 39.92 5.09
N ASP A 315 -0.80 39.02 5.96
CA ASP A 315 -1.63 39.35 7.12
C ASP A 315 -0.74 39.69 8.34
N VAL A 316 -0.33 40.96 8.46
CA VAL A 316 0.58 41.43 9.53
C VAL A 316 0.07 41.02 10.91
N LEU A 317 -1.22 41.23 11.17
CA LEU A 317 -1.80 41.05 12.50
C LEU A 317 -1.80 39.58 12.89
N ALA A 318 -2.23 38.69 11.98
CA ALA A 318 -2.18 37.25 12.22
C ALA A 318 -0.73 36.75 12.33
N THR A 319 0.20 37.26 11.51
CA THR A 319 1.62 36.88 11.58
C THR A 319 2.21 37.21 12.95
N GLN A 320 1.97 38.41 13.48
CA GLN A 320 2.51 38.79 14.80
C GLN A 320 1.85 37.99 15.92
N GLN A 321 0.52 37.80 15.90
CA GLN A 321 -0.20 37.04 16.93
C GLN A 321 0.21 35.56 16.98
N TRP A 322 0.34 34.90 15.84
CA TRP A 322 0.82 33.52 15.81
C TRP A 322 2.31 33.41 16.19
N ALA A 323 3.14 34.40 15.85
CA ALA A 323 4.56 34.42 16.25
C ALA A 323 4.75 34.65 17.76
N GLU A 324 3.92 35.49 18.39
CA GLU A 324 3.89 35.64 19.86
C GLU A 324 3.55 34.29 20.53
N LEU A 325 2.51 33.61 20.04
CA LEU A 325 2.07 32.32 20.56
C LEU A 325 3.12 31.21 20.31
N ALA A 326 3.78 31.21 19.15
CA ALA A 326 4.89 30.29 18.85
C ALA A 326 6.10 30.54 19.77
N ALA A 327 6.44 31.81 20.02
CA ALA A 327 7.51 32.17 20.95
C ALA A 327 7.20 31.82 22.42
N GLU A 328 5.92 31.82 22.82
CA GLU A 328 5.47 31.32 24.12
C GLU A 328 5.60 29.80 24.21
N TRP A 329 5.02 29.05 23.28
CA TRP A 329 5.03 27.59 23.34
C TRP A 329 6.41 26.97 23.12
N TYR A 330 7.23 27.49 22.20
CA TYR A 330 8.64 27.08 22.11
C TYR A 330 9.43 27.40 23.39
N ALA A 331 9.05 28.42 24.18
CA ALA A 331 9.70 28.67 25.47
C ALA A 331 9.31 27.63 26.54
N TYR A 332 8.13 27.01 26.42
CA TYR A 332 7.72 25.88 27.26
C TYR A 332 8.31 24.53 26.79
N GLU A 333 8.52 24.35 25.48
CA GLU A 333 8.96 23.08 24.88
C GLU A 333 10.49 22.95 24.76
N LEU A 334 11.17 24.04 24.41
CA LEU A 334 12.60 24.07 24.04
C LEU A 334 13.45 24.97 24.95
N GLY A 335 12.80 25.75 25.83
CA GLY A 335 13.40 26.77 26.68
C GLY A 335 13.37 28.17 26.05
N GLY A 336 13.15 29.19 26.88
CA GLY A 336 13.01 30.60 26.47
C GLY A 336 14.28 31.27 25.92
N ASP A 337 15.40 30.54 25.91
CA ASP A 337 16.72 30.84 25.35
C ASP A 337 16.98 30.15 23.99
N SER A 338 16.06 29.32 23.51
CA SER A 338 16.20 28.58 22.24
C SER A 338 16.14 29.48 20.99
N GLU A 339 16.77 29.02 19.91
CA GLU A 339 16.87 29.76 18.64
C GLU A 339 15.50 29.95 17.97
N GLN A 340 14.58 29.00 18.16
CA GLN A 340 13.18 29.07 17.74
C GLN A 340 12.44 30.22 18.44
N VAL A 341 12.61 30.37 19.76
CA VAL A 341 12.02 31.47 20.53
C VAL A 341 12.63 32.82 20.11
N ALA A 342 13.93 32.88 19.85
CA ALA A 342 14.59 34.09 19.36
C ALA A 342 14.06 34.51 17.97
N ALA A 343 13.90 33.55 17.05
CA ALA A 343 13.35 33.78 15.72
C ALA A 343 11.88 34.23 15.76
N MET A 344 11.03 33.55 16.52
CA MET A 344 9.62 33.90 16.65
C MET A 344 9.42 35.25 17.34
N ARG A 345 10.21 35.61 18.36
CA ARG A 345 10.21 36.96 18.95
C ARG A 345 10.59 38.05 17.93
N ALA A 346 11.50 37.77 17.00
CA ALA A 346 11.87 38.72 15.95
C ALA A 346 10.75 38.93 14.91
N VAL A 347 9.93 37.91 14.65
CA VAL A 347 8.74 37.99 13.77
C VAL A 347 7.55 38.63 14.50
N ALA A 348 7.36 38.35 15.79
CA ALA A 348 6.37 39.02 16.63
C ALA A 348 6.59 40.54 16.67
N ALA A 349 7.83 40.98 16.84
CA ALA A 349 8.18 42.41 16.85
C ALA A 349 7.97 43.10 15.48
N ASP A 350 8.05 42.36 14.38
CA ASP A 350 7.94 42.88 13.01
C ASP A 350 7.58 41.72 12.04
N GLY A 351 6.28 41.53 11.80
CA GLY A 351 5.77 40.42 10.98
C GLY A 351 6.31 40.40 9.54
N THR A 352 6.86 41.53 9.06
CA THR A 352 7.45 41.62 7.72
C THR A 352 8.80 40.91 7.60
N ARG A 353 9.42 40.52 8.73
CA ARG A 353 10.69 39.77 8.78
C ARG A 353 10.55 38.27 8.55
N HIS A 354 9.32 37.74 8.56
CA HIS A 354 9.13 36.33 8.27
C HIS A 354 9.54 36.03 6.81
N ALA A 355 10.39 35.03 6.58
CA ALA A 355 11.02 34.79 5.27
C ALA A 355 10.03 34.55 4.10
N ARG A 356 8.77 34.21 4.40
CA ARG A 356 7.68 34.04 3.43
C ARG A 356 6.82 35.29 3.18
N TRP A 357 7.17 36.44 3.74
CA TRP A 357 6.34 37.66 3.71
C TRP A 357 5.90 38.04 2.28
N LYS A 358 4.57 38.14 2.07
CA LYS A 358 3.92 38.41 0.77
C LYS A 358 4.21 37.41 -0.37
N SER A 359 4.62 36.19 -0.07
CA SER A 359 4.89 35.16 -1.09
C SER A 359 3.64 34.61 -1.80
N ARG A 360 2.43 34.96 -1.35
CA ARG A 360 1.14 34.58 -1.95
C ARG A 360 0.22 35.80 -2.10
N GLY A 361 -0.86 35.64 -2.87
CA GLY A 361 -1.91 36.65 -3.01
C GLY A 361 -2.53 37.02 -1.66
N GLY A 362 -2.83 38.31 -1.48
CA GLY A 362 -3.30 38.87 -0.21
C GLY A 362 -4.64 38.28 0.23
N LEU A 363 -4.66 37.68 1.42
CA LEU A 363 -5.83 37.07 2.05
C LEU A 363 -5.79 37.34 3.55
N VAL A 364 -6.95 37.63 4.16
CA VAL A 364 -7.06 37.75 5.62
C VAL A 364 -7.14 36.34 6.20
N VAL A 365 -6.11 35.94 6.94
CA VAL A 365 -6.01 34.65 7.61
C VAL A 365 -6.51 34.77 9.06
N GLY A 366 -6.35 35.94 9.68
CA GLY A 366 -6.78 36.24 11.04
C GLY A 366 -8.17 36.87 11.15
N THR A 367 -9.14 36.10 11.62
CA THR A 367 -10.35 36.63 12.28
C THR A 367 -10.28 36.26 13.75
N THR A 368 -9.83 37.21 14.58
CA THR A 368 -9.83 37.21 16.07
C THR A 368 -9.77 35.85 16.77
N LEU A 369 -8.58 35.45 17.20
CA LEU A 369 -8.42 34.50 18.31
C LEU A 369 -9.01 35.11 19.59
N SER A 370 -10.23 34.72 19.95
CA SER A 370 -10.83 35.04 21.25
C SER A 370 -10.25 34.13 22.35
N LEU A 371 -8.96 34.31 22.68
CA LEU A 371 -8.31 33.60 23.78
C LEU A 371 -9.01 33.94 25.11
N PRO A 372 -9.55 32.96 25.84
CA PRO A 372 -10.51 33.22 26.91
C PRO A 372 -9.86 33.56 28.28
N HIS A 373 -8.93 34.53 28.34
CA HIS A 373 -8.45 35.10 29.62
C HIS A 373 -7.91 36.53 29.51
N LEU A 374 -8.80 37.52 29.40
CA LEU A 374 -8.62 38.90 29.90
C LEU A 374 -9.99 39.60 29.93
N ALA A 375 -10.18 40.58 30.82
CA ALA A 375 -11.50 41.16 31.12
C ALA A 375 -11.49 42.71 31.06
N ILE A 376 -12.70 43.29 31.16
CA ILE A 376 -13.07 44.74 31.22
C ILE A 376 -13.60 45.30 29.87
N PRO A 377 -14.66 46.16 29.85
CA PRO A 377 -15.68 46.13 28.77
C PRO A 377 -16.00 47.49 28.10
N LEU A 378 -17.09 47.51 27.30
CA LEU A 378 -17.78 48.66 26.65
C LEU A 378 -17.14 49.16 25.32
N ALA A 379 -17.87 49.66 24.31
CA ALA A 379 -19.31 49.61 23.95
C ALA A 379 -19.52 50.17 22.51
N LEU A 380 -20.80 50.30 22.09
CA LEU A 380 -21.35 51.06 20.93
C LEU A 380 -21.49 50.32 19.57
N PRO A 381 -22.48 50.71 18.71
CA PRO A 381 -23.28 49.71 17.99
C PRO A 381 -23.39 49.87 16.45
N TRP A 382 -24.04 48.89 15.82
CA TRP A 382 -24.44 48.90 14.40
C TRP A 382 -25.37 50.08 14.04
N SER A 383 -24.87 51.10 13.34
CA SER A 383 -25.75 52.13 12.75
C SER A 383 -25.16 52.95 11.58
N GLN A 384 -24.37 52.36 10.66
CA GLN A 384 -23.97 53.05 9.41
C GLN A 384 -23.43 52.11 8.30
N LEU A 385 -24.32 51.50 7.49
CA LEU A 385 -24.09 51.26 6.05
C LEU A 385 -25.37 50.75 5.34
N MET A 386 -26.30 51.67 5.04
CA MET A 386 -27.45 51.43 4.15
C MET A 386 -27.79 52.71 3.39
N SER A 387 -28.36 52.56 2.18
CA SER A 387 -28.50 53.56 1.10
C SER A 387 -27.21 53.79 0.27
N SER A 388 -27.25 53.84 -1.07
CA SER A 388 -28.38 53.60 -2.00
C SER A 388 -27.90 52.96 -3.31
N THR A 389 -28.72 52.09 -3.90
CA THR A 389 -28.49 51.49 -5.24
C THR A 389 -29.59 51.90 -6.22
N SER A 390 -29.25 52.01 -7.50
CA SER A 390 -30.15 52.46 -8.56
C SER A 390 -30.91 51.30 -9.21
N THR A 391 -32.14 51.55 -9.64
CA THR A 391 -32.96 50.58 -10.38
C THR A 391 -32.40 50.24 -11.78
N SER A 392 -31.45 51.02 -12.29
CA SER A 392 -30.68 50.70 -13.51
C SER A 392 -29.87 49.41 -13.39
N ASP A 393 -29.26 49.18 -12.23
CA ASP A 393 -28.13 48.25 -12.10
C ASP A 393 -28.64 46.79 -12.04
N VAL A 394 -29.84 46.62 -11.46
CA VAL A 394 -30.58 45.36 -11.41
C VAL A 394 -30.96 44.88 -12.82
N VAL A 395 -31.31 45.79 -13.74
CA VAL A 395 -31.69 45.44 -15.11
C VAL A 395 -30.48 44.97 -15.92
N ILE A 396 -29.32 45.62 -15.74
CA ILE A 396 -28.06 45.23 -16.39
C ILE A 396 -27.61 43.84 -15.90
N LEU A 397 -27.69 43.57 -14.59
CA LEU A 397 -27.41 42.26 -14.02
C LEU A 397 -28.36 41.17 -14.54
N ALA A 398 -29.67 41.45 -14.64
CA ALA A 398 -30.64 40.51 -15.18
C ALA A 398 -30.39 40.16 -16.66
N LEU A 399 -29.99 41.14 -17.48
CA LEU A 399 -29.60 40.89 -18.88
C LEU A 399 -28.30 40.08 -18.99
N GLY A 400 -27.33 40.34 -18.13
CA GLY A 400 -26.07 39.58 -18.07
C GLY A 400 -26.31 38.10 -17.75
N VAL A 401 -27.15 37.80 -16.75
CA VAL A 401 -27.50 36.43 -16.36
C VAL A 401 -28.28 35.70 -17.46
N THR A 402 -29.21 36.37 -18.15
CA THR A 402 -29.97 35.72 -19.25
C THR A 402 -29.12 35.47 -20.50
N LEU A 403 -28.19 36.36 -20.83
CA LEU A 403 -27.21 36.11 -21.91
C LEU A 403 -26.21 34.99 -21.56
N ALA A 404 -25.75 34.92 -20.31
CA ALA A 404 -24.88 33.84 -19.85
C ALA A 404 -25.58 32.47 -19.92
N ALA A 405 -26.85 32.38 -19.48
CA ALA A 405 -27.64 31.16 -19.61
C ALA A 405 -27.85 30.76 -21.08
N ALA A 406 -28.19 31.69 -21.96
CA ALA A 406 -28.36 31.43 -23.38
C ALA A 406 -27.08 30.93 -24.08
N TYR A 407 -25.90 31.39 -23.62
CA TYR A 407 -24.60 30.90 -24.09
C TYR A 407 -24.31 29.47 -23.60
N LEU A 408 -24.53 29.19 -22.31
CA LEU A 408 -24.24 27.90 -21.68
C LEU A 408 -25.13 26.75 -22.18
N PHE A 409 -26.40 27.03 -22.50
CA PHE A 409 -27.35 26.01 -22.96
C PHE A 409 -27.49 25.91 -24.50
N ARG A 410 -26.69 26.64 -25.29
CA ARG A 410 -26.87 26.73 -26.75
C ARG A 410 -26.86 25.35 -27.45
N ASP A 411 -26.00 24.42 -27.00
CA ASP A 411 -25.79 23.11 -27.63
C ASP A 411 -26.88 22.09 -27.25
N GLN A 412 -27.71 22.40 -26.24
CA GLN A 412 -28.96 21.67 -25.95
C GLN A 412 -30.14 22.19 -26.78
N ILE A 413 -30.17 23.49 -27.10
CA ILE A 413 -31.25 24.12 -27.89
C ILE A 413 -31.15 23.76 -29.38
N PHE A 414 -29.94 23.56 -29.91
CA PHE A 414 -29.69 23.28 -31.34
C PHE A 414 -29.10 21.89 -31.60
N SER A 415 -29.74 20.83 -31.08
CA SER A 415 -29.26 19.46 -31.27
C SER A 415 -29.71 18.82 -32.58
N SER A 416 -28.77 18.42 -33.44
CA SER A 416 -29.01 17.54 -34.59
C SER A 416 -27.84 16.56 -34.81
N LYS A 417 -27.71 15.56 -33.93
CA LYS A 417 -26.71 14.49 -34.09
C LYS A 417 -27.04 13.59 -35.30
N PRO A 418 -26.09 13.30 -36.21
CA PRO A 418 -26.26 12.26 -37.23
C PRO A 418 -26.22 10.87 -36.58
N LYS A 419 -26.92 9.89 -37.18
CA LYS A 419 -26.97 8.52 -36.68
C LYS A 419 -25.72 7.73 -37.08
N SER A 420 -24.96 7.25 -36.11
CA SER A 420 -24.12 6.05 -36.28
C SER A 420 -25.00 4.79 -36.13
N ALA A 421 -24.71 3.75 -36.91
CA ALA A 421 -25.47 2.50 -36.89
C ALA A 421 -24.85 1.49 -35.90
N PRO A 422 -25.65 0.66 -35.21
CA PRO A 422 -25.13 -0.37 -34.32
C PRO A 422 -24.52 -1.53 -35.13
N ILE A 423 -23.31 -1.94 -34.75
CA ILE A 423 -22.70 -3.18 -35.24
C ILE A 423 -23.25 -4.33 -34.38
N ALA A 424 -23.98 -5.26 -35.01
CA ALA A 424 -24.62 -6.36 -34.29
C ALA A 424 -23.60 -7.41 -33.85
N ALA A 425 -23.46 -7.61 -32.52
CA ALA A 425 -22.76 -8.75 -31.96
C ALA A 425 -23.68 -9.98 -31.95
N HIS A 426 -23.29 -11.05 -32.63
CA HIS A 426 -23.99 -12.34 -32.57
C HIS A 426 -23.47 -13.20 -31.41
N SER A 427 -24.20 -13.21 -30.30
CA SER A 427 -24.20 -14.34 -29.35
C SER A 427 -25.60 -14.97 -29.32
N LYS A 428 -25.66 -16.30 -29.36
CA LYS A 428 -26.90 -17.06 -29.12
C LYS A 428 -26.86 -17.61 -27.70
N ILE A 429 -27.53 -16.93 -26.78
CA ILE A 429 -27.93 -17.48 -25.47
C ILE A 429 -29.47 -17.35 -25.39
N ALA A 430 -30.11 -18.16 -24.54
CA ALA A 430 -31.54 -18.41 -24.57
C ALA A 430 -32.42 -17.19 -24.22
N ASN A 431 -33.73 -17.33 -24.50
CA ASN A 431 -34.72 -16.25 -24.41
C ASN A 431 -34.88 -15.65 -23.00
N GLY A 432 -34.23 -14.51 -22.74
CA GLY A 432 -34.47 -13.64 -21.58
C GLY A 432 -34.43 -12.17 -22.01
N GLY A 433 -35.56 -11.46 -21.90
CA GLY A 433 -35.74 -10.10 -22.46
C GLY A 433 -35.29 -8.95 -21.54
N GLY A 434 -34.11 -9.04 -20.93
CA GLY A 434 -33.59 -8.06 -19.97
C GLY A 434 -32.37 -7.27 -20.47
N ASN A 435 -31.95 -6.26 -19.69
CA ASN A 435 -30.67 -5.59 -19.88
C ASN A 435 -29.52 -6.54 -19.47
N PRO A 436 -28.56 -6.89 -20.35
CA PRO A 436 -27.46 -7.78 -19.98
C PRO A 436 -26.48 -7.17 -18.95
N ARG A 437 -26.47 -5.85 -18.76
CA ARG A 437 -25.66 -5.15 -17.77
C ARG A 437 -26.33 -5.00 -16.39
N ASP A 438 -27.59 -5.42 -16.24
CA ASP A 438 -28.28 -5.42 -14.95
C ASP A 438 -27.87 -6.65 -14.12
N PHE A 439 -27.01 -6.45 -13.11
CA PHE A 439 -26.59 -7.53 -12.22
C PHE A 439 -27.70 -7.94 -11.24
N ILE A 440 -28.58 -7.02 -10.84
CA ILE A 440 -29.69 -7.28 -9.92
C ILE A 440 -30.71 -8.24 -10.57
N ALA A 441 -30.99 -8.08 -11.86
CA ALA A 441 -31.78 -9.04 -12.62
C ALA A 441 -31.15 -10.44 -12.64
N LYS A 442 -29.84 -10.55 -12.91
CA LYS A 442 -29.09 -11.82 -12.90
C LYS A 442 -29.04 -12.48 -11.51
N MET A 443 -28.92 -11.70 -10.43
CA MET A 443 -29.00 -12.23 -9.07
C MET A 443 -30.38 -12.83 -8.78
N LYS A 444 -31.46 -12.12 -9.18
CA LYS A 444 -32.85 -12.58 -9.01
C LYS A 444 -33.14 -13.84 -9.84
N GLU A 445 -32.65 -13.91 -11.08
CA GLU A 445 -32.77 -15.10 -11.95
C GLU A 445 -31.98 -16.30 -11.38
N GLY A 446 -30.70 -16.10 -11.06
CA GLY A 446 -29.81 -17.14 -10.53
C GLY A 446 -29.98 -17.47 -9.05
N LYS A 447 -30.94 -16.81 -8.35
CA LYS A 447 -31.14 -16.87 -6.88
C LYS A 447 -29.85 -16.65 -6.08
N LYS A 448 -28.97 -15.79 -6.58
CA LYS A 448 -27.67 -15.50 -5.96
C LYS A 448 -27.90 -14.52 -4.80
N ARG A 449 -27.40 -14.84 -3.59
CA ARG A 449 -27.46 -13.97 -2.40
C ARG A 449 -26.21 -13.09 -2.23
N LEU A 450 -25.23 -13.26 -3.11
CA LEU A 450 -23.94 -12.58 -3.06
C LEU A 450 -23.59 -12.01 -4.43
N VAL A 451 -23.09 -10.78 -4.46
CA VAL A 451 -22.40 -10.20 -5.61
C VAL A 451 -20.97 -9.85 -5.22
N ILE A 452 -20.00 -10.17 -6.06
CA ILE A 452 -18.58 -9.91 -5.80
C ILE A 452 -17.99 -9.15 -6.98
N PHE A 453 -17.72 -7.86 -6.78
CA PHE A 453 -17.05 -6.99 -7.75
C PHE A 453 -15.53 -7.07 -7.58
N TYR A 454 -14.78 -7.09 -8.69
CA TYR A 454 -13.32 -7.10 -8.63
C TYR A 454 -12.66 -5.98 -9.47
N GLY A 455 -11.78 -5.20 -8.84
CA GLY A 455 -10.85 -4.32 -9.53
C GLY A 455 -9.53 -5.04 -9.76
N SER A 456 -9.22 -5.46 -10.99
CA SER A 456 -8.06 -6.31 -11.29
C SER A 456 -7.31 -5.89 -12.55
N GLN A 457 -5.98 -5.80 -12.45
CA GLN A 457 -5.09 -5.48 -13.59
C GLN A 457 -4.32 -6.69 -14.13
N THR A 458 -4.06 -7.67 -13.25
CA THR A 458 -3.21 -8.85 -13.48
C THR A 458 -3.96 -10.17 -13.22
N GLY A 459 -5.25 -10.11 -12.84
CA GLY A 459 -6.07 -11.26 -12.47
C GLY A 459 -6.09 -11.58 -10.97
N THR A 460 -5.17 -11.05 -10.16
CA THR A 460 -5.06 -11.40 -8.73
C THR A 460 -6.36 -11.13 -7.95
N ALA A 461 -6.95 -9.94 -8.10
CA ALA A 461 -8.22 -9.61 -7.45
C ALA A 461 -9.44 -10.38 -8.01
N GLU A 462 -9.43 -10.75 -9.29
CA GLU A 462 -10.44 -11.64 -9.89
C GLU A 462 -10.37 -13.03 -9.25
N GLU A 463 -9.15 -13.54 -9.03
CA GLU A 463 -8.91 -14.82 -8.37
C GLU A 463 -9.43 -14.83 -6.92
N TYR A 464 -9.10 -13.81 -6.10
CA TYR A 464 -9.63 -13.74 -4.73
C TYR A 464 -11.15 -13.55 -4.68
N ALA A 465 -11.73 -12.83 -5.64
CA ALA A 465 -13.19 -12.75 -5.79
C ALA A 465 -13.82 -14.13 -6.08
N ILE A 466 -13.20 -14.91 -6.97
CA ILE A 466 -13.63 -16.28 -7.29
C ILE A 466 -13.41 -17.22 -6.09
N ARG A 467 -12.30 -17.12 -5.35
CA ARG A 467 -12.04 -17.90 -4.13
C ARG A 467 -13.11 -17.63 -3.06
N LEU A 468 -13.39 -16.36 -2.74
CA LEU A 468 -14.46 -15.97 -1.81
C LEU A 468 -15.83 -16.49 -2.26
N ALA A 469 -16.11 -16.43 -3.57
CA ALA A 469 -17.36 -16.93 -4.12
C ALA A 469 -17.53 -18.45 -3.95
N LYS A 470 -16.44 -19.23 -4.06
CA LYS A 470 -16.41 -20.68 -3.79
C LYS A 470 -16.51 -20.99 -2.31
N GLU A 471 -15.79 -20.27 -1.45
CA GLU A 471 -15.84 -20.44 0.00
C GLU A 471 -17.24 -20.16 0.56
N ALA A 472 -17.96 -19.15 0.06
CA ALA A 472 -19.36 -18.92 0.42
C ALA A 472 -20.29 -20.11 0.09
N LYS A 473 -20.03 -20.77 -1.06
CA LYS A 473 -20.80 -21.93 -1.53
C LYS A 473 -20.48 -23.19 -0.73
N SER A 474 -19.21 -23.45 -0.39
CA SER A 474 -18.80 -24.63 0.38
C SER A 474 -19.09 -24.52 1.88
N LYS A 475 -18.91 -23.33 2.49
CA LYS A 475 -19.26 -23.10 3.90
C LYS A 475 -20.77 -23.04 4.14
N PHE A 476 -21.48 -22.19 3.38
CA PHE A 476 -22.86 -21.76 3.71
C PHE A 476 -23.91 -22.19 2.67
N GLY A 477 -23.53 -22.88 1.59
CA GLY A 477 -24.43 -23.21 0.49
C GLY A 477 -24.90 -22.00 -0.34
N LEU A 478 -24.29 -20.83 -0.14
CA LEU A 478 -24.71 -19.58 -0.77
C LEU A 478 -24.16 -19.46 -2.19
N ALA A 479 -25.05 -19.16 -3.13
CA ALA A 479 -24.67 -18.94 -4.53
C ALA A 479 -24.31 -17.47 -4.78
N SER A 480 -23.17 -17.26 -5.44
CA SER A 480 -22.60 -15.95 -5.74
C SER A 480 -22.66 -15.59 -7.23
N LEU A 481 -22.64 -14.30 -7.53
CA LEU A 481 -22.43 -13.72 -8.86
C LEU A 481 -21.12 -12.92 -8.85
N VAL A 482 -20.11 -13.35 -9.61
CA VAL A 482 -18.82 -12.64 -9.70
C VAL A 482 -18.85 -11.69 -10.91
N CYS A 483 -18.49 -10.42 -10.69
CA CYS A 483 -18.72 -9.32 -11.62
C CYS A 483 -17.45 -8.51 -11.90
N ASP A 484 -17.10 -8.38 -13.17
CA ASP A 484 -16.22 -7.32 -13.65
C ASP A 484 -17.00 -5.99 -13.67
N PRO A 485 -16.67 -4.97 -12.86
CA PRO A 485 -17.41 -3.71 -12.81
C PRO A 485 -17.54 -3.00 -14.18
N GLU A 486 -16.66 -3.25 -15.15
CA GLU A 486 -16.81 -2.69 -16.50
C GLU A 486 -18.01 -3.31 -17.25
N GLU A 487 -18.39 -4.56 -16.98
CA GLU A 487 -19.48 -5.29 -17.65
C GLU A 487 -20.90 -4.95 -17.14
N TYR A 488 -21.04 -4.16 -16.07
CA TYR A 488 -22.32 -3.99 -15.34
C TYR A 488 -22.73 -2.52 -15.10
N ASP A 489 -24.02 -2.30 -14.87
CA ASP A 489 -24.61 -1.00 -14.50
C ASP A 489 -24.68 -0.91 -12.97
N PHE A 490 -24.04 0.10 -12.38
CA PHE A 490 -23.83 0.22 -10.93
C PHE A 490 -24.91 1.06 -10.22
N GLU A 491 -25.67 1.83 -11.00
CA GLU A 491 -26.82 2.64 -10.60
C GLU A 491 -27.85 1.83 -9.79
N ASN A 492 -27.95 0.52 -10.04
CA ASN A 492 -28.91 -0.39 -9.40
C ASN A 492 -28.45 -0.94 -8.03
N LEU A 493 -27.28 -0.54 -7.48
CA LEU A 493 -26.77 -1.11 -6.22
C LEU A 493 -27.69 -0.87 -5.02
N ASP A 494 -28.47 0.21 -5.04
CA ASP A 494 -29.49 0.50 -4.04
C ASP A 494 -30.66 -0.51 -4.03
N GLN A 495 -30.81 -1.31 -5.08
CA GLN A 495 -31.82 -2.37 -5.19
C GLN A 495 -31.36 -3.73 -4.62
N LEU A 496 -30.17 -3.82 -4.02
CA LEU A 496 -29.69 -5.05 -3.41
C LEU A 496 -30.54 -5.41 -2.18
N PRO A 497 -31.12 -6.62 -2.08
CA PRO A 497 -31.95 -7.00 -0.93
C PRO A 497 -31.19 -7.04 0.40
N GLU A 498 -31.86 -6.76 1.51
CA GLU A 498 -31.28 -6.77 2.87
C GLU A 498 -30.73 -8.14 3.32
N ASP A 499 -31.15 -9.23 2.68
CA ASP A 499 -30.65 -10.59 2.93
C ASP A 499 -29.45 -10.96 2.04
N CYS A 500 -28.99 -10.04 1.19
CA CYS A 500 -27.86 -10.18 0.29
C CYS A 500 -26.68 -9.28 0.72
N VAL A 501 -25.48 -9.53 0.18
CA VAL A 501 -24.25 -8.76 0.49
C VAL A 501 -23.43 -8.51 -0.78
N ALA A 502 -22.85 -7.31 -0.89
CA ALA A 502 -21.87 -6.96 -1.92
C ALA A 502 -20.43 -7.06 -1.40
N PHE A 503 -19.57 -7.78 -2.10
CA PHE A 503 -18.15 -7.85 -1.82
C PHE A 503 -17.37 -7.02 -2.86
N PHE A 504 -16.37 -6.27 -2.41
CA PHE A 504 -15.48 -5.48 -3.26
C PHE A 504 -14.04 -5.96 -3.07
N VAL A 505 -13.47 -6.55 -4.11
CA VAL A 505 -12.11 -7.12 -4.13
C VAL A 505 -11.22 -6.24 -5.01
N MET A 506 -10.53 -5.28 -4.42
CA MET A 506 -10.05 -4.09 -5.13
C MET A 506 -8.53 -3.98 -5.09
N ALA A 507 -7.85 -4.15 -6.23
CA ALA A 507 -6.45 -3.80 -6.35
C ALA A 507 -6.26 -2.28 -6.53
N THR A 508 -5.18 -1.76 -5.94
CA THR A 508 -4.67 -0.41 -6.19
C THR A 508 -3.55 -0.50 -7.24
N TYR A 509 -3.48 0.47 -8.17
CA TYR A 509 -2.51 0.50 -9.25
C TYR A 509 -1.83 1.88 -9.38
N GLY A 510 -0.67 1.96 -10.03
CA GLY A 510 0.04 3.23 -10.25
C GLY A 510 0.24 4.05 -8.97
N GLU A 511 0.04 5.37 -9.06
CA GLU A 511 0.12 6.31 -7.93
C GLU A 511 -1.20 6.37 -7.13
N GLY A 512 -1.77 5.21 -6.79
CA GLY A 512 -3.05 5.13 -6.07
C GLY A 512 -4.29 5.16 -6.96
N GLU A 513 -4.14 4.89 -8.25
CA GLU A 513 -5.22 4.83 -9.24
C GLU A 513 -5.99 3.48 -9.14
N PRO A 514 -7.28 3.42 -9.56
CA PRO A 514 -7.97 2.16 -9.76
C PRO A 514 -7.39 1.38 -10.94
N THR A 515 -7.63 0.07 -10.95
CA THR A 515 -7.36 -0.78 -12.12
C THR A 515 -8.23 -0.34 -13.31
N ASP A 516 -7.75 -0.60 -14.54
CA ASP A 516 -8.38 -0.13 -15.79
C ASP A 516 -9.91 -0.43 -15.82
N ASN A 517 -10.34 -1.59 -15.31
CA ASN A 517 -11.74 -2.03 -15.29
C ASN A 517 -12.60 -1.40 -14.16
N ALA A 518 -11.98 -0.83 -13.13
CA ALA A 518 -12.66 -0.26 -11.96
C ALA A 518 -12.80 1.27 -12.02
N VAL A 519 -12.28 1.93 -13.07
CA VAL A 519 -12.31 3.40 -13.21
C VAL A 519 -13.73 3.96 -13.13
N GLN A 520 -14.70 3.38 -13.85
CA GLN A 520 -16.08 3.86 -13.84
C GLN A 520 -16.77 3.64 -12.49
N LEU A 521 -16.46 2.53 -11.80
CA LEU A 521 -16.95 2.26 -10.45
C LEU A 521 -16.47 3.34 -9.48
N MET A 522 -15.17 3.67 -9.49
CA MET A 522 -14.64 4.73 -8.63
C MET A 522 -15.26 6.10 -8.92
N GLN A 523 -15.38 6.47 -10.21
CA GLN A 523 -16.03 7.72 -10.60
C GLN A 523 -17.47 7.83 -10.07
N ASN A 524 -18.25 6.74 -10.15
CA ASN A 524 -19.64 6.73 -9.69
C ASN A 524 -19.76 6.82 -8.15
N ILE A 525 -18.77 6.36 -7.37
CA ILE A 525 -18.81 6.42 -5.89
C ILE A 525 -18.08 7.62 -5.29
N GLU A 526 -17.23 8.31 -6.05
CA GLU A 526 -16.51 9.52 -5.62
C GLU A 526 -17.21 10.82 -6.07
N ASP A 527 -18.10 10.77 -7.06
CA ASP A 527 -18.95 11.89 -7.48
C ASP A 527 -20.20 12.03 -6.60
N ASP A 528 -20.19 12.99 -5.68
CA ASP A 528 -21.33 13.37 -4.81
C ASP A 528 -22.62 13.80 -5.57
N SER A 529 -22.57 13.93 -6.90
CA SER A 529 -23.73 14.20 -7.76
C SER A 529 -24.27 12.98 -8.51
N PHE A 530 -23.64 11.81 -8.39
CA PHE A 530 -24.16 10.55 -8.91
C PHE A 530 -25.38 10.07 -8.10
N GLU A 531 -26.51 9.79 -8.76
CA GLU A 531 -27.71 9.26 -8.11
C GLU A 531 -27.87 7.75 -8.42
N PHE A 532 -28.12 6.94 -7.39
CA PHE A 532 -28.56 5.55 -7.57
C PHE A 532 -30.02 5.51 -8.09
N SER A 533 -30.52 4.33 -8.43
CA SER A 533 -31.80 4.16 -9.15
C SER A 533 -33.04 4.69 -8.39
N ASN A 534 -32.91 4.94 -7.08
CA ASN A 534 -33.89 5.64 -6.24
C ASN A 534 -33.90 7.18 -6.33
N GLY A 535 -32.96 7.80 -7.06
CA GLY A 535 -32.81 9.27 -7.13
C GLY A 535 -32.11 9.89 -5.92
N SER A 536 -31.15 9.18 -5.33
CA SER A 536 -30.39 9.60 -4.14
C SER A 536 -28.99 8.98 -4.10
N HIS A 537 -28.02 9.73 -3.57
CA HIS A 537 -26.65 9.26 -3.30
C HIS A 537 -26.57 8.55 -1.92
N ARG A 538 -27.44 7.56 -1.68
CA ARG A 538 -27.52 6.81 -0.40
C ARG A 538 -27.76 5.32 -0.59
N LEU A 539 -27.18 4.53 0.32
CA LEU A 539 -27.15 3.07 0.30
C LEU A 539 -27.52 2.48 1.68
N ASP A 540 -28.49 3.07 2.38
CA ASP A 540 -28.86 2.74 3.77
C ASP A 540 -29.22 1.26 4.03
N GLY A 541 -29.64 0.50 3.01
CA GLY A 541 -29.94 -0.93 3.11
C GLY A 541 -28.79 -1.86 2.69
N LEU A 542 -27.70 -1.32 2.15
CA LEU A 542 -26.61 -2.12 1.59
C LEU A 542 -25.71 -2.69 2.71
N LYS A 543 -25.53 -4.01 2.70
CA LYS A 543 -24.48 -4.69 3.46
C LYS A 543 -23.30 -5.00 2.54
N TYR A 544 -22.07 -4.72 2.98
CA TYR A 544 -20.89 -4.94 2.15
C TYR A 544 -19.64 -5.46 2.89
N VAL A 545 -18.71 -6.05 2.15
CA VAL A 545 -17.39 -6.53 2.59
C VAL A 545 -16.32 -5.99 1.63
N VAL A 546 -15.11 -5.69 2.13
CA VAL A 546 -14.00 -5.21 1.29
C VAL A 546 -12.72 -6.01 1.57
N PHE A 547 -12.08 -6.49 0.50
CA PHE A 547 -10.70 -6.97 0.51
C PHE A 547 -9.87 -6.15 -0.47
N SER A 548 -8.86 -5.44 0.02
CA SER A 548 -8.00 -4.57 -0.78
C SER A 548 -6.67 -5.26 -1.06
N LEU A 549 -6.18 -5.16 -2.30
CA LEU A 549 -4.87 -5.64 -2.72
C LEU A 549 -3.95 -4.45 -2.99
N GLY A 550 -2.78 -4.43 -2.34
CA GLY A 550 -1.79 -3.37 -2.47
C GLY A 550 -0.39 -3.88 -2.18
N ASN A 551 0.59 -2.97 -2.21
CA ASN A 551 1.99 -3.29 -1.97
C ASN A 551 2.64 -2.13 -1.20
N ARG A 552 3.25 -2.39 -0.03
CA ARG A 552 3.80 -1.36 0.87
C ARG A 552 5.05 -0.65 0.34
N THR A 553 5.57 -1.02 -0.83
CA THR A 553 6.62 -0.26 -1.53
C THR A 553 6.10 0.99 -2.25
N TYR A 554 4.79 1.07 -2.51
CA TYR A 554 4.15 2.23 -3.14
C TYR A 554 3.58 3.19 -2.09
N GLU A 555 3.60 4.49 -2.38
CA GLU A 555 3.09 5.56 -1.49
C GLU A 555 1.62 5.34 -1.10
N HIS A 556 0.80 4.94 -2.07
CA HIS A 556 -0.65 4.81 -1.95
C HIS A 556 -1.11 3.39 -1.59
N TYR A 557 -0.46 2.76 -0.61
CA TYR A 557 -0.80 1.40 -0.14
C TYR A 557 -2.30 1.22 0.17
N ASN A 558 -2.94 0.29 -0.56
CA ASN A 558 -4.37 -0.06 -0.44
C ASN A 558 -5.36 1.10 -0.55
N PHE A 559 -4.98 2.18 -1.24
CA PHE A 559 -5.78 3.40 -1.35
C PHE A 559 -7.18 3.17 -1.95
N ILE A 560 -7.31 2.33 -2.98
CA ILE A 560 -8.60 2.15 -3.67
C ILE A 560 -9.62 1.39 -2.81
N GLY A 561 -9.22 0.29 -2.14
CA GLY A 561 -10.12 -0.40 -1.21
C GLY A 561 -10.47 0.45 0.02
N ARG A 562 -9.58 1.36 0.45
CA ARG A 562 -9.85 2.36 1.49
C ARG A 562 -10.87 3.41 1.02
N ASN A 563 -10.76 3.91 -0.21
CA ASN A 563 -11.72 4.86 -0.79
C ASN A 563 -13.10 4.21 -0.96
N VAL A 564 -13.19 2.99 -1.51
CA VAL A 564 -14.46 2.24 -1.63
C VAL A 564 -15.15 2.09 -0.27
N ASP A 565 -14.40 1.65 0.75
CA ASP A 565 -14.93 1.48 2.11
C ASP A 565 -15.40 2.80 2.74
N ALA A 566 -14.63 3.88 2.58
CA ALA A 566 -14.98 5.21 3.08
C ALA A 566 -16.21 5.81 2.36
N ALA A 567 -16.29 5.65 1.04
CA ALA A 567 -17.41 6.13 0.22
C ALA A 567 -18.72 5.39 0.56
N LEU A 568 -18.68 4.06 0.61
CA LEU A 568 -19.86 3.25 0.98
C LEU A 568 -20.32 3.55 2.42
N THR A 569 -19.39 3.73 3.36
CA THR A 569 -19.71 4.18 4.73
C THR A 569 -20.38 5.57 4.72
N LYS A 570 -19.86 6.53 3.94
CA LYS A 570 -20.43 7.89 3.79
C LYS A 570 -21.86 7.87 3.23
N MET A 571 -22.15 6.95 2.30
CA MET A 571 -23.49 6.75 1.71
C MET A 571 -24.48 6.06 2.66
N GLY A 572 -24.04 5.57 3.82
CA GLY A 572 -24.87 4.89 4.82
C GLY A 572 -24.87 3.36 4.75
N ALA A 573 -24.04 2.74 3.90
CA ALA A 573 -23.95 1.28 3.82
C ALA A 573 -23.26 0.68 5.06
N GLN A 574 -23.65 -0.55 5.43
CA GLN A 574 -23.12 -1.28 6.58
C GLN A 574 -21.99 -2.22 6.16
N ARG A 575 -20.76 -1.96 6.63
CA ARG A 575 -19.67 -2.95 6.50
C ARG A 575 -19.89 -4.15 7.43
N ILE A 576 -19.68 -5.35 6.90
CA ILE A 576 -19.53 -6.61 7.62
C ILE A 576 -18.04 -6.89 7.80
N GLY A 577 -17.61 -7.12 9.05
CA GLY A 577 -16.21 -7.42 9.39
C GLY A 577 -15.23 -6.24 9.33
N GLU A 578 -13.94 -6.53 9.53
CA GLU A 578 -12.85 -5.59 9.26
C GLU A 578 -12.50 -5.60 7.75
N ARG A 579 -12.08 -4.44 7.21
CA ARG A 579 -11.59 -4.33 5.83
C ARG A 579 -10.26 -5.08 5.70
N GLY A 580 -10.16 -6.03 4.78
CA GLY A 580 -8.91 -6.72 4.49
C GLY A 580 -7.96 -5.85 3.66
N GLU A 581 -6.66 -5.93 3.93
CA GLU A 581 -5.61 -5.17 3.25
C GLU A 581 -4.36 -6.03 3.06
N GLY A 582 -4.24 -6.72 1.92
CA GLY A 582 -3.08 -7.53 1.59
C GLY A 582 -1.89 -6.73 1.04
N ASP A 583 -0.69 -7.27 1.25
CA ASP A 583 0.60 -6.67 0.91
C ASP A 583 1.46 -7.60 0.03
N ASP A 584 1.54 -7.26 -1.25
CA ASP A 584 2.29 -7.98 -2.27
C ASP A 584 3.82 -7.86 -2.08
N ASP A 585 4.31 -6.99 -1.18
CA ASP A 585 5.72 -6.96 -0.77
C ASP A 585 6.11 -8.15 0.14
N LYS A 586 5.10 -8.84 0.70
CA LYS A 586 5.28 -9.95 1.65
C LYS A 586 4.62 -11.23 1.18
N SER A 587 3.28 -11.29 1.22
CA SER A 587 2.48 -12.44 0.82
C SER A 587 0.99 -12.10 0.86
N MET A 588 0.44 -11.75 -0.30
CA MET A 588 -0.99 -11.55 -0.51
C MET A 588 -1.84 -12.75 -0.04
N GLU A 589 -1.31 -13.97 -0.21
CA GLU A 589 -1.93 -15.23 0.21
C GLU A 589 -2.06 -15.32 1.74
N GLU A 590 -1.01 -15.00 2.50
CA GLU A 590 -1.06 -15.11 3.96
C GLU A 590 -1.94 -14.00 4.58
N ASP A 591 -1.90 -12.78 4.05
CA ASP A 591 -2.78 -11.69 4.50
C ASP A 591 -4.27 -12.01 4.21
N TYR A 592 -4.59 -12.64 3.07
CA TYR A 592 -5.93 -13.17 2.78
C TYR A 592 -6.34 -14.26 3.78
N LEU A 593 -5.44 -15.23 4.04
CA LEU A 593 -5.73 -16.37 4.91
C LEU A 593 -5.89 -15.95 6.38
N GLU A 594 -5.23 -14.89 6.84
CA GLU A 594 -5.41 -14.32 8.20
C GLU A 594 -6.69 -13.49 8.32
N TRP A 595 -7.09 -12.75 7.28
CA TRP A 595 -8.31 -11.93 7.29
C TRP A 595 -9.61 -12.76 7.14
N LYS A 596 -9.62 -13.76 6.25
CA LYS A 596 -10.87 -14.36 5.75
C LYS A 596 -11.75 -15.00 6.83
N ASP A 597 -11.18 -15.59 7.88
CA ASP A 597 -11.96 -16.40 8.82
C ASP A 597 -12.74 -15.53 9.81
N GLY A 598 -12.14 -14.46 10.34
CA GLY A 598 -12.86 -13.44 11.12
C GLY A 598 -13.90 -12.69 10.29
N MET A 599 -13.66 -12.51 8.97
CA MET A 599 -14.67 -12.00 8.05
C MET A 599 -15.84 -12.98 7.89
N TRP A 600 -15.57 -14.29 7.71
CA TRP A 600 -16.62 -15.31 7.58
C TRP A 600 -17.46 -15.47 8.86
N GLU A 601 -16.86 -15.34 10.06
CA GLU A 601 -17.61 -15.32 11.33
C GLU A 601 -18.55 -14.10 11.43
N ALA A 602 -18.06 -12.91 11.06
CA ALA A 602 -18.87 -11.69 11.02
C ALA A 602 -20.00 -11.79 9.97
N PHE A 603 -19.72 -12.40 8.82
CA PHE A 603 -20.67 -12.64 7.73
C PHE A 603 -21.78 -13.63 8.13
N ALA A 604 -21.40 -14.76 8.74
CA ALA A 604 -22.33 -15.74 9.28
C ALA A 604 -23.31 -15.10 10.28
N THR A 605 -22.76 -14.27 11.18
CA THR A 605 -23.53 -13.51 12.16
C THR A 605 -24.46 -12.48 11.51
N ALA A 606 -24.00 -11.75 10.49
CA ALA A 606 -24.76 -10.66 9.85
C ALA A 606 -25.89 -11.12 8.91
N LEU A 607 -25.83 -12.37 8.41
CA LEU A 607 -26.89 -12.98 7.58
C LEU A 607 -27.69 -14.09 8.29
N GLY A 608 -27.30 -14.51 9.50
CA GLY A 608 -27.95 -15.60 10.22
C GLY A 608 -27.80 -16.95 9.50
N VAL A 609 -26.61 -17.24 8.98
CA VAL A 609 -26.31 -18.49 8.24
C VAL A 609 -25.29 -19.34 9.01
N GLU A 610 -25.48 -20.65 8.99
CA GLU A 610 -24.62 -21.61 9.71
C GLU A 610 -23.60 -22.26 8.76
N GLU A 611 -22.37 -22.48 9.22
CA GLU A 611 -21.39 -23.28 8.47
C GLU A 611 -21.80 -24.75 8.40
N GLY A 612 -21.45 -25.42 7.30
CA GLY A 612 -21.76 -26.83 7.04
C GLY A 612 -23.07 -27.05 6.28
N GLN A 613 -23.76 -25.99 5.85
CA GLN A 613 -24.92 -26.09 4.95
C GLN A 613 -24.52 -26.18 3.45
N GLY A 614 -23.25 -25.92 3.13
CA GLY A 614 -22.71 -26.12 1.78
C GLY A 614 -22.26 -27.56 1.51
N ALA A 615 -21.93 -27.83 0.24
CA ALA A 615 -21.38 -29.11 -0.20
C ALA A 615 -20.14 -28.87 -1.08
N ASP A 616 -19.12 -29.73 -0.92
CA ASP A 616 -17.98 -29.80 -1.84
C ASP A 616 -18.48 -30.18 -3.24
N SER A 617 -18.63 -29.18 -4.12
CA SER A 617 -19.00 -29.33 -5.52
C SER A 617 -17.85 -28.88 -6.41
N ALA A 618 -17.46 -29.68 -7.40
CA ALA A 618 -16.52 -29.25 -8.43
C ALA A 618 -17.05 -28.00 -9.18
N ASP A 619 -16.16 -27.11 -9.58
CA ASP A 619 -16.49 -25.95 -10.42
C ASP A 619 -16.70 -26.36 -11.88
N PHE A 620 -15.99 -27.41 -12.30
CA PHE A 620 -15.88 -27.86 -13.68
C PHE A 620 -16.11 -29.36 -13.79
N ALA A 621 -16.67 -29.81 -14.92
CA ALA A 621 -16.61 -31.19 -15.35
C ALA A 621 -15.57 -31.31 -16.48
N VAL A 622 -14.61 -32.23 -16.33
CA VAL A 622 -13.64 -32.58 -17.37
C VAL A 622 -14.04 -33.93 -17.98
N SER A 623 -14.14 -34.00 -19.31
CA SER A 623 -14.50 -35.21 -20.03
C SER A 623 -13.53 -35.47 -21.19
N GLU A 624 -12.96 -36.67 -21.26
CA GLU A 624 -12.22 -37.12 -22.44
C GLU A 624 -13.19 -37.30 -23.63
N LEU A 625 -12.80 -36.83 -24.81
CA LEU A 625 -13.65 -36.82 -26.00
C LEU A 625 -13.12 -37.80 -27.05
N ASP A 626 -13.79 -38.95 -27.18
CA ASP A 626 -13.45 -40.04 -28.12
C ASP A 626 -13.30 -39.57 -29.59
N SER A 627 -14.03 -38.51 -29.96
CA SER A 627 -13.93 -37.91 -31.30
C SER A 627 -14.26 -36.42 -31.27
N HIS A 628 -13.33 -35.59 -31.74
CA HIS A 628 -13.57 -34.19 -32.04
C HIS A 628 -12.73 -33.77 -33.27
N PRO A 629 -13.22 -32.88 -34.16
CA PRO A 629 -12.46 -32.47 -35.34
C PRO A 629 -11.11 -31.79 -34.95
N PRO A 630 -9.95 -32.30 -35.41
CA PRO A 630 -8.63 -31.81 -34.97
C PRO A 630 -8.32 -30.34 -35.31
N GLU A 631 -9.04 -29.75 -36.27
CA GLU A 631 -8.98 -28.33 -36.63
C GLU A 631 -9.78 -27.42 -35.68
N LYS A 632 -10.60 -28.01 -34.79
CA LYS A 632 -11.44 -27.31 -33.79
C LYS A 632 -10.98 -27.53 -32.34
N VAL A 633 -9.97 -28.37 -32.11
CA VAL A 633 -9.30 -28.51 -30.81
C VAL A 633 -8.32 -27.36 -30.63
N TYR A 634 -8.28 -26.74 -29.47
CA TYR A 634 -7.27 -25.74 -29.12
C TYR A 634 -5.98 -26.41 -28.66
N LEU A 635 -4.84 -25.96 -29.18
CA LEU A 635 -3.50 -26.50 -28.93
C LEU A 635 -2.53 -25.40 -28.47
N GLY A 636 -3.06 -24.36 -27.81
CA GLY A 636 -2.33 -23.19 -27.31
C GLY A 636 -2.78 -21.86 -27.91
N GLU A 637 -3.72 -21.86 -28.87
CA GLU A 637 -4.33 -20.63 -29.39
C GLU A 637 -5.20 -19.97 -28.31
N TYR A 638 -5.11 -18.64 -28.17
CA TYR A 638 -5.84 -17.88 -27.12
C TYR A 638 -7.31 -17.56 -27.45
N SER A 639 -7.70 -17.65 -28.73
CA SER A 639 -9.05 -17.25 -29.17
C SER A 639 -9.53 -18.08 -30.37
N ALA A 640 -10.85 -18.13 -30.59
CA ALA A 640 -11.42 -18.71 -31.80
C ALA A 640 -10.92 -18.03 -33.10
N ARG A 641 -10.57 -16.74 -33.05
CA ARG A 641 -10.00 -16.00 -34.19
C ARG A 641 -8.57 -16.46 -34.49
N ALA A 642 -7.77 -16.75 -33.46
CA ALA A 642 -6.41 -17.26 -33.61
C ALA A 642 -6.42 -18.69 -34.19
N LEU A 643 -7.28 -19.58 -33.67
CA LEU A 643 -7.47 -20.94 -34.19
C LEU A 643 -7.92 -20.95 -35.67
N THR A 644 -8.90 -20.10 -36.03
CA THR A 644 -9.40 -19.98 -37.41
C THR A 644 -8.58 -19.04 -38.31
N LYS A 645 -7.52 -18.41 -37.78
CA LYS A 645 -6.64 -17.44 -38.45
C LYS A 645 -7.36 -16.25 -39.09
N THR A 646 -8.53 -15.87 -38.56
CA THR A 646 -9.30 -14.70 -39.04
C THR A 646 -8.70 -13.39 -38.55
N LYS A 647 -8.64 -12.37 -39.41
CA LYS A 647 -8.24 -11.01 -39.01
C LYS A 647 -9.18 -10.43 -37.94
N GLY A 648 -8.62 -9.66 -37.02
CA GLY A 648 -9.34 -8.96 -35.96
C GLY A 648 -8.43 -7.97 -35.23
N ILE A 649 -8.98 -7.30 -34.20
CA ILE A 649 -8.19 -6.49 -33.27
C ILE A 649 -7.27 -7.41 -32.45
N HIS A 650 -6.08 -6.91 -32.10
CA HIS A 650 -5.13 -7.60 -31.23
C HIS A 650 -5.02 -6.87 -29.89
N ASP A 651 -5.30 -7.62 -28.83
CA ASP A 651 -5.49 -7.17 -27.45
C ASP A 651 -5.14 -8.33 -26.49
N SER A 652 -5.38 -8.19 -25.19
CA SER A 652 -5.14 -9.25 -24.20
C SER A 652 -6.01 -10.51 -24.38
N LYS A 653 -7.16 -10.40 -25.06
CA LYS A 653 -8.07 -11.53 -25.36
C LYS A 653 -7.74 -12.17 -26.72
N ASN A 654 -6.88 -11.54 -27.54
CA ASN A 654 -6.45 -12.01 -28.86
C ASN A 654 -5.02 -11.53 -29.22
N PRO A 655 -3.96 -11.94 -28.50
CA PRO A 655 -2.60 -11.44 -28.73
C PRO A 655 -2.07 -11.75 -30.14
N TYR A 656 -1.26 -10.85 -30.69
CA TYR A 656 -0.64 -11.00 -32.00
C TYR A 656 0.65 -11.81 -31.89
N PRO A 657 0.84 -12.90 -32.66
CA PRO A 657 2.11 -13.60 -32.73
C PRO A 657 3.13 -12.78 -33.55
N ALA A 658 3.81 -11.84 -32.87
CA ALA A 658 4.81 -10.96 -33.45
C ALA A 658 6.11 -11.72 -33.77
N PRO A 659 6.61 -11.66 -35.02
CA PRO A 659 7.91 -12.23 -35.36
C PRO A 659 9.07 -11.51 -34.68
N LEU A 660 10.02 -12.28 -34.16
CA LEU A 660 11.27 -11.78 -33.59
C LEU A 660 12.26 -11.53 -34.74
N CYS A 661 12.44 -10.26 -35.13
CA CYS A 661 13.19 -9.87 -36.32
C CYS A 661 14.68 -9.61 -36.02
N GLU A 662 15.00 -8.99 -34.88
CA GLU A 662 16.36 -8.91 -34.34
C GLU A 662 16.34 -9.34 -32.86
N THR A 663 17.41 -9.99 -32.42
CA THR A 663 17.63 -10.27 -31.00
C THR A 663 19.13 -10.33 -30.70
N LYS A 664 19.53 -9.77 -29.56
CA LYS A 664 20.93 -9.71 -29.12
C LYS A 664 21.02 -9.80 -27.59
N GLU A 665 22.15 -10.32 -27.11
CA GLU A 665 22.56 -10.18 -25.72
C GLU A 665 23.07 -8.75 -25.49
N LEU A 666 22.76 -8.14 -24.35
CA LEU A 666 23.15 -6.77 -23.99
C LEU A 666 24.19 -6.72 -22.86
N PHE A 667 24.47 -7.84 -22.19
CA PHE A 667 25.57 -7.95 -21.24
C PHE A 667 26.86 -8.40 -21.95
N GLN A 668 27.96 -7.71 -21.63
CA GLN A 668 29.28 -7.96 -22.22
C GLN A 668 29.95 -9.22 -21.64
N SER A 669 29.51 -9.64 -20.44
CA SER A 669 29.92 -10.87 -19.78
C SER A 669 28.68 -11.68 -19.37
N VAL A 670 28.57 -12.90 -19.90
CA VAL A 670 27.39 -13.79 -19.75
C VAL A 670 27.55 -14.87 -18.68
N ASN A 671 28.57 -14.75 -17.82
CA ASN A 671 28.97 -15.83 -16.89
C ASN A 671 27.84 -16.25 -15.92
N ASP A 672 27.12 -15.29 -15.35
CA ASP A 672 26.08 -15.51 -14.33
C ASP A 672 24.71 -14.91 -14.69
N ARG A 673 24.63 -14.05 -15.72
CA ARG A 673 23.46 -13.23 -16.04
C ARG A 673 23.34 -12.99 -17.55
N ASN A 674 22.12 -12.69 -18.01
CA ASN A 674 21.79 -12.32 -19.38
C ASN A 674 20.81 -11.14 -19.41
N CYS A 675 20.82 -10.36 -20.48
CA CYS A 675 19.79 -9.36 -20.78
C CYS A 675 19.47 -9.36 -22.28
N VAL A 676 18.29 -9.87 -22.61
CA VAL A 676 17.83 -10.07 -23.98
C VAL A 676 17.26 -8.76 -24.54
N HIS A 677 17.82 -8.29 -25.65
CA HIS A 677 17.10 -7.45 -26.58
C HIS A 677 16.24 -8.29 -27.52
N ALA A 678 15.02 -7.83 -27.78
CA ALA A 678 14.13 -8.44 -28.76
C ALA A 678 13.40 -7.35 -29.54
N GLU A 679 13.45 -7.41 -30.88
CA GLU A 679 12.70 -6.55 -31.79
C GLU A 679 11.54 -7.36 -32.40
N LEU A 680 10.31 -7.03 -32.00
CA LEU A 680 9.10 -7.78 -32.31
C LEU A 680 8.27 -7.02 -33.35
N SER A 681 8.25 -7.53 -34.58
CA SER A 681 7.52 -6.89 -35.68
C SER A 681 6.01 -6.93 -35.43
N ILE A 682 5.38 -5.77 -35.54
CA ILE A 682 3.94 -5.54 -35.53
C ILE A 682 3.40 -5.22 -36.93
N GLU A 683 4.21 -5.35 -37.98
CA GLU A 683 3.79 -5.09 -39.35
C GLU A 683 2.58 -5.94 -39.77
N GLY A 684 1.62 -5.32 -40.47
CA GLY A 684 0.39 -5.97 -40.92
C GLY A 684 -0.64 -6.31 -39.82
N SER A 685 -0.28 -6.21 -38.52
CA SER A 685 -1.17 -6.53 -37.40
C SER A 685 -2.26 -5.48 -37.13
N GLY A 686 -1.99 -4.21 -37.47
CA GLY A 686 -2.84 -3.07 -37.08
C GLY A 686 -2.63 -2.58 -35.64
N ILE A 687 -1.72 -3.20 -34.86
CA ILE A 687 -1.25 -2.66 -33.58
C ILE A 687 -0.58 -1.30 -33.82
N THR A 688 -0.77 -0.37 -32.88
CA THR A 688 -0.04 0.89 -32.80
C THR A 688 0.40 1.14 -31.37
N TYR A 689 1.52 1.83 -31.18
CA TYR A 689 2.09 2.13 -29.87
C TYR A 689 2.67 3.54 -29.80
N GLN A 690 3.05 3.99 -28.60
CA GLN A 690 3.75 5.23 -28.31
C GLN A 690 4.98 4.96 -27.44
N HIS A 691 5.94 5.87 -27.44
CA HIS A 691 7.11 5.77 -26.55
C HIS A 691 6.65 5.76 -25.09
N GLY A 692 7.16 4.81 -24.30
CA GLY A 692 6.73 4.60 -22.91
C GLY A 692 5.47 3.74 -22.71
N ASP A 693 4.80 3.27 -23.77
CA ASP A 693 3.82 2.17 -23.64
C ASP A 693 4.49 0.86 -23.17
N HIS A 694 3.67 -0.11 -22.74
CA HIS A 694 4.14 -1.43 -22.33
C HIS A 694 3.76 -2.51 -23.35
N LEU A 695 4.64 -3.49 -23.56
CA LEU A 695 4.36 -4.70 -24.33
C LEU A 695 4.12 -5.87 -23.37
N GLY A 696 2.89 -6.40 -23.35
CA GLY A 696 2.55 -7.62 -22.63
C GLY A 696 2.87 -8.85 -23.46
N VAL A 697 3.93 -9.56 -23.10
CA VAL A 697 4.40 -10.80 -23.75
C VAL A 697 3.74 -12.00 -23.09
N TRP A 698 3.15 -12.88 -23.88
CA TRP A 698 2.49 -14.11 -23.43
C TRP A 698 3.46 -15.30 -23.52
N PRO A 699 3.95 -15.83 -22.40
CA PRO A 699 4.91 -16.93 -22.41
C PRO A 699 4.22 -18.31 -22.57
N THR A 700 5.02 -19.37 -22.50
CA THR A 700 4.56 -20.74 -22.22
C THR A 700 5.30 -21.26 -20.99
N ASN A 701 4.78 -22.28 -20.31
CA ASN A 701 5.53 -22.97 -19.27
C ASN A 701 6.71 -23.75 -19.87
N ALA A 702 7.70 -24.08 -19.03
CA ALA A 702 8.82 -24.93 -19.43
C ALA A 702 8.38 -26.40 -19.48
N GLU A 703 8.80 -27.13 -20.50
CA GLU A 703 8.36 -28.52 -20.75
C GLU A 703 8.69 -29.46 -19.57
N LEU A 704 9.78 -29.20 -18.84
CA LEU A 704 10.15 -29.95 -17.63
C LEU A 704 9.06 -29.91 -16.55
N GLU A 705 8.40 -28.76 -16.36
CA GLU A 705 7.35 -28.59 -15.35
C GLU A 705 6.01 -29.15 -15.85
N VAL A 706 5.75 -29.06 -17.15
CA VAL A 706 4.59 -29.68 -17.83
C VAL A 706 4.67 -31.20 -17.67
N ASP A 707 5.81 -31.80 -18.02
CA ASP A 707 6.06 -33.23 -17.88
C ASP A 707 6.06 -33.66 -16.40
N ARG A 708 6.61 -32.85 -15.47
CA ARG A 708 6.55 -33.13 -14.02
C ARG A 708 5.12 -33.28 -13.52
N LEU A 709 4.26 -32.30 -13.82
CA LEU A 709 2.88 -32.32 -13.36
C LEU A 709 2.04 -33.38 -14.09
N LEU A 710 2.29 -33.62 -15.39
CA LEU A 710 1.68 -34.74 -16.12
C LEU A 710 2.03 -36.10 -15.52
N CYS A 711 3.29 -36.34 -15.13
CA CYS A 711 3.71 -37.56 -14.45
C CYS A 711 3.09 -37.67 -13.06
N ALA A 712 3.13 -36.62 -12.25
CA ALA A 712 2.53 -36.59 -10.91
C ALA A 712 1.00 -36.80 -10.91
N LEU A 713 0.31 -36.48 -12.00
CA LEU A 713 -1.13 -36.75 -12.19
C LEU A 713 -1.44 -38.08 -12.91
N GLY A 714 -0.42 -38.86 -13.31
CA GLY A 714 -0.62 -40.07 -14.13
C GLY A 714 -1.08 -39.80 -15.57
N LEU A 715 -1.08 -38.54 -16.01
CA LEU A 715 -1.62 -38.07 -17.30
C LEU A 715 -0.56 -37.99 -18.42
N TYR A 716 0.71 -38.32 -18.16
CA TYR A 716 1.79 -38.24 -19.16
C TYR A 716 1.47 -38.92 -20.49
N ASN A 717 1.07 -40.19 -20.44
CA ASN A 717 0.66 -40.96 -21.63
C ASN A 717 -0.69 -40.53 -22.23
N LYS A 718 -1.41 -39.64 -21.53
CA LYS A 718 -2.68 -39.02 -21.96
C LYS A 718 -2.54 -37.55 -22.36
N ARG A 719 -1.34 -36.94 -22.33
CA ARG A 719 -1.16 -35.48 -22.52
C ARG A 719 -1.80 -34.91 -23.79
N ASP A 720 -1.87 -35.71 -24.85
CA ASP A 720 -2.40 -35.35 -26.17
C ASP A 720 -3.88 -35.78 -26.37
N THR A 721 -4.51 -36.35 -25.34
CA THR A 721 -5.94 -36.71 -25.32
C THR A 721 -6.79 -35.44 -25.36
N VAL A 722 -7.82 -35.43 -26.21
CA VAL A 722 -8.75 -34.29 -26.31
C VAL A 722 -9.72 -34.31 -25.13
N ILE A 723 -9.86 -33.17 -24.47
CA ILE A 723 -10.79 -32.95 -23.35
C ILE A 723 -11.75 -31.81 -23.62
N GLY A 724 -13.02 -32.04 -23.27
CA GLY A 724 -13.99 -31.00 -23.00
C GLY A 724 -13.88 -30.59 -21.53
N ILE A 725 -14.08 -29.30 -21.26
CA ILE A 725 -14.27 -28.80 -19.89
C ILE A 725 -15.52 -27.92 -19.91
N GLU A 726 -16.47 -28.23 -19.04
CA GLU A 726 -17.73 -27.49 -18.88
C GLU A 726 -17.81 -26.91 -17.47
N SER A 727 -18.42 -25.73 -17.32
CA SER A 727 -18.66 -25.12 -16.01
C SER A 727 -19.98 -25.62 -15.42
N LEU A 728 -19.95 -26.01 -14.15
CA LEU A 728 -21.09 -26.50 -13.39
C LEU A 728 -21.89 -25.37 -12.71
N ASP A 729 -21.33 -24.16 -12.62
CA ASP A 729 -22.06 -22.91 -12.34
C ASP A 729 -21.42 -21.77 -13.16
N PRO A 730 -21.87 -21.53 -14.41
CA PRO A 730 -21.30 -20.51 -15.30
C PRO A 730 -21.44 -19.06 -14.82
N ALA A 731 -22.22 -18.81 -13.75
CA ALA A 731 -22.32 -17.50 -13.09
C ALA A 731 -21.36 -17.36 -11.89
N LEU A 732 -20.72 -18.45 -11.47
CA LEU A 732 -19.68 -18.50 -10.43
C LEU A 732 -18.27 -18.57 -11.05
N ALA A 733 -18.05 -19.50 -11.98
CA ALA A 733 -16.74 -19.76 -12.57
C ALA A 733 -16.88 -20.09 -14.06
N LYS A 734 -16.46 -19.19 -14.96
CA LYS A 734 -16.36 -19.47 -16.39
C LYS A 734 -15.11 -20.33 -16.66
N VAL A 735 -15.14 -21.22 -17.64
CA VAL A 735 -13.92 -21.94 -18.08
C VAL A 735 -12.95 -20.89 -18.63
N PRO A 736 -11.75 -20.71 -18.04
CA PRO A 736 -10.99 -19.47 -18.22
C PRO A 736 -10.11 -19.46 -19.49
N PHE A 737 -10.06 -20.56 -20.23
CA PHE A 737 -9.31 -20.74 -21.48
C PHE A 737 -10.15 -21.47 -22.54
N PRO A 738 -9.77 -21.40 -23.84
CA PRO A 738 -10.52 -22.06 -24.90
C PRO A 738 -10.56 -23.59 -24.79
N VAL A 739 -11.72 -24.16 -25.17
CA VAL A 739 -12.01 -25.61 -25.12
C VAL A 739 -12.85 -26.02 -26.36
N PRO A 740 -12.81 -27.29 -26.79
CA PRO A 740 -12.03 -28.41 -26.25
C PRO A 740 -10.53 -28.28 -26.56
N THR A 741 -9.70 -28.89 -25.72
CA THR A 741 -8.23 -28.73 -25.66
C THR A 741 -7.58 -30.09 -25.36
N THR A 742 -6.31 -30.13 -24.96
CA THR A 742 -5.67 -31.36 -24.41
C THR A 742 -5.07 -31.10 -23.02
N TYR A 743 -4.90 -32.16 -22.21
CA TYR A 743 -4.30 -32.06 -20.87
C TYR A 743 -2.94 -31.33 -20.91
N GLY A 744 -2.04 -31.73 -21.82
CA GLY A 744 -0.72 -31.10 -21.98
C GLY A 744 -0.82 -29.65 -22.48
N THR A 745 -1.81 -29.32 -23.31
CA THR A 745 -2.05 -27.94 -23.76
C THR A 745 -2.42 -27.01 -22.61
N VAL A 746 -3.31 -27.45 -21.72
CA VAL A 746 -3.72 -26.66 -20.54
C VAL A 746 -2.53 -26.32 -19.66
N LEU A 747 -1.74 -27.33 -19.28
CA LEU A 747 -0.56 -27.16 -18.44
C LEU A 747 0.56 -26.34 -19.11
N ARG A 748 0.72 -26.45 -20.45
CA ARG A 748 1.75 -25.73 -21.21
C ARG A 748 1.43 -24.26 -21.47
N HIS A 749 0.17 -23.93 -21.79
CA HIS A 749 -0.21 -22.63 -22.33
C HIS A 749 -1.19 -21.82 -21.48
N TYR A 750 -1.98 -22.44 -20.60
CA TYR A 750 -3.17 -21.77 -20.06
C TYR A 750 -3.14 -21.50 -18.55
N ILE A 751 -2.46 -22.30 -17.73
CA ILE A 751 -2.36 -22.10 -16.27
C ILE A 751 -0.89 -22.02 -15.79
N ASP A 752 -0.62 -21.24 -14.74
CA ASP A 752 0.74 -20.94 -14.27
C ASP A 752 1.27 -22.02 -13.31
N ILE A 753 1.58 -23.20 -13.85
CA ILE A 753 2.19 -24.32 -13.11
C ILE A 753 3.61 -24.00 -12.60
N SER A 754 4.18 -22.86 -13.01
CA SER A 754 5.53 -22.43 -12.67
C SER A 754 5.61 -21.62 -11.37
N ALA A 755 4.47 -21.18 -10.84
CA ALA A 755 4.34 -20.48 -9.56
C ALA A 755 4.62 -21.39 -8.34
N VAL A 756 4.93 -20.77 -7.21
CA VAL A 756 5.02 -21.46 -5.91
C VAL A 756 3.63 -22.01 -5.53
N ALA A 757 3.57 -23.25 -5.03
CA ALA A 757 2.31 -23.88 -4.66
C ALA A 757 1.68 -23.23 -3.44
N GLY A 758 0.55 -22.52 -3.61
CA GLY A 758 -0.12 -21.81 -2.51
C GLY A 758 -0.57 -22.71 -1.35
N ARG A 759 -0.49 -22.20 -0.11
CA ARG A 759 -0.75 -22.99 1.10
C ARG A 759 -2.17 -23.58 1.14
N GLN A 760 -3.16 -22.82 0.69
CA GLN A 760 -4.58 -23.22 0.75
C GLN A 760 -4.88 -24.47 -0.08
N ILE A 761 -4.24 -24.64 -1.26
CA ILE A 761 -4.55 -25.74 -2.19
C ILE A 761 -4.02 -27.10 -1.74
N LEU A 762 -3.04 -27.13 -0.83
CA LEU A 762 -2.44 -28.39 -0.34
C LEU A 762 -3.42 -29.22 0.51
N GLY A 763 -4.33 -28.57 1.23
CA GLY A 763 -5.33 -29.24 2.08
C GLY A 763 -6.32 -30.10 1.28
N PRO A 764 -7.05 -29.53 0.30
CA PRO A 764 -7.94 -30.30 -0.58
C PRO A 764 -7.24 -31.43 -1.34
N LEU A 765 -5.99 -31.20 -1.77
CA LEU A 765 -5.21 -32.19 -2.51
C LEU A 765 -4.70 -33.35 -1.64
N SER A 766 -4.59 -33.18 -0.32
CA SER A 766 -4.21 -34.28 0.59
C SER A 766 -5.17 -35.48 0.50
N LYS A 767 -6.45 -35.24 0.16
CA LYS A 767 -7.50 -36.27 0.01
C LYS A 767 -7.15 -37.32 -1.06
N TYR A 768 -6.17 -37.05 -1.94
CA TYR A 768 -5.79 -37.89 -3.09
C TYR A 768 -4.35 -38.44 -2.99
N ALA A 769 -3.76 -38.39 -1.80
CA ALA A 769 -2.39 -38.83 -1.55
C ALA A 769 -2.19 -40.34 -1.81
N PRO A 770 -1.04 -40.75 -2.36
CA PRO A 770 -0.75 -42.15 -2.69
C PRO A 770 -0.43 -43.01 -1.46
N ASN A 771 -0.11 -42.40 -0.32
CA ASN A 771 0.18 -43.07 0.95
C ASN A 771 -0.10 -42.12 2.16
N PRO A 772 -0.21 -42.66 3.39
CA PRO A 772 -0.51 -41.87 4.59
C PRO A 772 0.55 -40.81 4.92
N GLU A 773 1.82 -41.06 4.59
CA GLU A 773 2.94 -40.15 4.83
C GLU A 773 2.82 -38.88 3.97
N ALA A 774 2.45 -39.03 2.70
CA ALA A 774 2.16 -37.96 1.77
C ALA A 774 0.91 -37.16 2.22
N GLU A 775 -0.14 -37.84 2.70
CA GLU A 775 -1.33 -37.18 3.25
C GLU A 775 -0.97 -36.32 4.47
N ALA A 776 -0.18 -36.89 5.39
CA ALA A 776 0.27 -36.20 6.60
C ALA A 776 1.14 -34.98 6.28
N LEU A 777 2.07 -35.08 5.31
CA LEU A 777 2.88 -33.93 4.90
C LEU A 777 2.03 -32.83 4.25
N MET A 778 1.12 -33.18 3.33
CA MET A 778 0.24 -32.20 2.66
C MET A 778 -0.67 -31.47 3.67
N LYS A 779 -1.21 -32.18 4.66
CA LYS A 779 -1.96 -31.58 5.78
C LYS A 779 -1.09 -30.69 6.66
N SER A 780 0.12 -31.13 6.99
CA SER A 780 1.07 -30.34 7.80
C SER A 780 1.48 -29.06 7.07
N LEU A 781 1.80 -29.12 5.78
CA LEU A 781 2.11 -27.94 4.97
C LEU A 781 0.91 -26.99 4.80
N ASN A 782 -0.32 -27.50 4.77
CA ASN A 782 -1.52 -26.65 4.73
C ASN A 782 -1.75 -25.89 6.06
N THR A 783 -1.52 -26.54 7.20
CA THR A 783 -1.85 -26.02 8.53
C THR A 783 -0.70 -25.31 9.24
N ASN A 784 0.56 -25.67 8.97
CA ASN A 784 1.75 -25.11 9.62
C ASN A 784 2.42 -24.07 8.71
N LYS A 785 2.18 -22.78 9.01
CA LYS A 785 2.73 -21.63 8.28
C LYS A 785 4.27 -21.61 8.25
N GLU A 786 4.93 -21.97 9.35
CA GLU A 786 6.40 -21.99 9.43
C GLU A 786 7.01 -23.11 8.58
N GLN A 787 6.41 -24.31 8.62
CA GLN A 787 6.87 -25.43 7.78
C GLN A 787 6.61 -25.14 6.30
N TYR A 788 5.46 -24.57 5.95
CA TYR A 788 5.17 -24.12 4.59
C TYR A 788 6.17 -23.07 4.11
N LEU A 789 6.51 -22.08 4.94
CA LEU A 789 7.50 -21.05 4.63
C LEU A 789 8.86 -21.71 4.30
N LYS A 790 9.40 -22.52 5.22
CA LYS A 790 10.72 -23.16 5.09
C LYS A 790 10.82 -24.21 3.97
N VAL A 791 9.72 -24.90 3.65
CA VAL A 791 9.74 -26.00 2.66
C VAL A 791 9.28 -25.55 1.28
N VAL A 792 8.12 -24.87 1.18
CA VAL A 792 7.47 -24.57 -0.10
C VAL A 792 7.85 -23.18 -0.61
N SER A 793 7.78 -22.16 0.24
CA SER A 793 8.01 -20.76 -0.16
C SER A 793 9.50 -20.46 -0.33
N GLU A 794 10.29 -20.60 0.72
CA GLU A 794 11.75 -20.42 0.71
C GLU A 794 12.45 -21.41 -0.23
N GLY A 795 11.96 -22.66 -0.26
CA GLY A 795 12.39 -23.71 -1.19
C GLY A 795 11.95 -23.50 -2.65
N CYS A 796 11.05 -22.54 -2.91
CA CYS A 796 10.48 -22.26 -4.23
C CYS A 796 9.97 -23.54 -4.93
N LEU A 797 9.06 -24.26 -4.28
CA LEU A 797 8.46 -25.49 -4.81
C LEU A 797 7.15 -25.21 -5.57
N ARG A 798 7.09 -25.68 -6.81
CA ARG A 798 5.87 -25.72 -7.62
C ARG A 798 4.99 -26.90 -7.21
N LEU A 799 3.72 -26.92 -7.62
CA LEU A 799 2.80 -28.00 -7.21
C LEU A 799 3.33 -29.39 -7.58
N GLY A 800 3.83 -29.59 -8.80
CA GLY A 800 4.43 -30.86 -9.20
C GLY A 800 5.65 -31.28 -8.36
N GLU A 801 6.43 -30.31 -7.84
CA GLU A 801 7.57 -30.56 -6.97
C GLU A 801 7.12 -30.90 -5.54
N VAL A 802 6.05 -30.28 -5.03
CA VAL A 802 5.44 -30.62 -3.74
C VAL A 802 4.80 -32.03 -3.78
N LEU A 803 4.12 -32.39 -4.87
CA LEU A 803 3.55 -33.74 -5.05
C LEU A 803 4.64 -34.82 -5.15
N GLN A 804 5.76 -34.53 -5.84
CA GLN A 804 6.94 -35.41 -5.84
C GLN A 804 7.55 -35.54 -4.43
N LEU A 805 7.79 -34.43 -3.73
CA LEU A 805 8.36 -34.42 -2.38
C LEU A 805 7.50 -35.21 -1.39
N ALA A 806 6.18 -34.99 -1.38
CA ALA A 806 5.25 -35.69 -0.50
C ALA A 806 5.17 -37.20 -0.82
N ALA A 807 5.27 -37.59 -2.09
CA ALA A 807 5.34 -39.00 -2.48
C ALA A 807 6.74 -39.64 -2.29
N GLY A 808 7.73 -38.91 -1.78
CA GLY A 808 9.09 -39.39 -1.57
C GLY A 808 9.91 -39.57 -2.84
N ASN A 809 9.55 -38.90 -3.94
CA ASN A 809 10.30 -38.92 -5.19
C ASN A 809 11.41 -37.85 -5.19
N ASP A 810 12.53 -38.15 -5.85
CA ASP A 810 13.58 -37.15 -6.07
C ASP A 810 13.13 -36.13 -7.13
N SER A 811 12.75 -34.93 -6.67
CA SER A 811 12.33 -33.84 -7.58
C SER A 811 13.47 -33.28 -8.45
N SER A 812 14.72 -33.70 -8.24
CA SER A 812 15.88 -33.19 -8.99
C SER A 812 16.23 -33.97 -10.27
N VAL A 813 15.69 -35.17 -10.45
CA VAL A 813 15.80 -35.92 -11.72
C VAL A 813 14.74 -35.46 -12.72
N VAL A 814 14.94 -35.76 -14.00
CA VAL A 814 13.91 -35.54 -15.02
C VAL A 814 12.74 -36.49 -14.75
N PRO A 815 11.49 -35.98 -14.63
CA PRO A 815 10.32 -36.79 -14.29
C PRO A 815 9.95 -37.74 -15.44
N THR A 816 9.66 -38.98 -15.11
CA THR A 816 9.11 -39.99 -16.03
C THR A 816 8.01 -40.79 -15.32
N PRO A 817 7.12 -41.49 -16.06
CA PRO A 817 6.08 -42.33 -15.46
C PRO A 817 6.61 -43.45 -14.54
N GLU A 818 7.89 -43.80 -14.67
CA GLU A 818 8.55 -44.86 -13.89
C GLU A 818 9.22 -44.35 -12.60
N ASN A 819 9.54 -43.04 -12.51
CA ASN A 819 10.26 -42.45 -11.37
C ASN A 819 9.42 -41.47 -10.53
N THR A 820 8.23 -41.11 -11.01
CA THR A 820 7.32 -40.16 -10.36
C THR A 820 6.02 -40.88 -10.01
N THR A 821 5.63 -40.84 -8.74
CA THR A 821 4.41 -41.48 -8.24
C THR A 821 3.18 -40.71 -8.73
N ALA A 822 2.25 -41.40 -9.39
CA ALA A 822 0.98 -40.81 -9.80
C ALA A 822 0.01 -40.64 -8.63
N TRP A 823 -0.61 -39.47 -8.54
CA TRP A 823 -1.69 -39.11 -7.61
C TRP A 823 -3.03 -39.18 -8.34
N ASN A 824 -4.06 -39.72 -7.69
CA ASN A 824 -5.40 -39.83 -8.28
C ASN A 824 -6.21 -38.51 -8.17
N ILE A 825 -5.56 -37.36 -8.44
CA ILE A 825 -6.17 -36.03 -8.36
C ILE A 825 -7.03 -35.77 -9.61
N PRO A 826 -8.33 -35.46 -9.47
CA PRO A 826 -9.18 -35.05 -10.59
C PRO A 826 -8.68 -33.75 -11.26
N PHE A 827 -8.65 -33.71 -12.59
CA PHE A 827 -8.05 -32.59 -13.34
C PHE A 827 -8.87 -31.29 -13.25
N ASP A 828 -10.17 -31.38 -12.98
CA ASP A 828 -11.03 -30.24 -12.63
C ASP A 828 -10.52 -29.49 -11.39
N LEU A 829 -9.97 -30.18 -10.39
CA LEU A 829 -9.34 -29.52 -9.24
C LEU A 829 -8.07 -28.76 -9.65
N ILE A 830 -7.27 -29.30 -10.58
CA ILE A 830 -6.06 -28.63 -11.09
C ILE A 830 -6.43 -27.37 -11.89
N VAL A 831 -7.49 -27.43 -12.70
CA VAL A 831 -8.05 -26.27 -13.43
C VAL A 831 -8.74 -25.26 -12.51
N SER A 832 -9.25 -25.71 -11.36
CA SER A 832 -9.88 -24.87 -10.32
C SER A 832 -8.88 -24.18 -9.39
N ALA A 833 -7.73 -24.80 -9.12
CA ALA A 833 -6.79 -24.41 -8.07
C ALA A 833 -5.50 -23.72 -8.57
N ILE A 834 -5.13 -23.85 -9.85
CA ILE A 834 -3.96 -23.16 -10.42
C ILE A 834 -4.44 -21.96 -11.26
N PRO A 835 -3.90 -20.74 -11.02
CA PRO A 835 -4.32 -19.54 -11.75
C PRO A 835 -3.91 -19.55 -13.22
N ARG A 836 -4.50 -18.63 -14.00
CA ARG A 836 -4.19 -18.45 -15.43
C ARG A 836 -2.75 -18.02 -15.65
N LEU A 837 -2.10 -18.56 -16.70
CA LEU A 837 -0.78 -18.09 -17.13
C LEU A 837 -0.92 -16.68 -17.74
N GLN A 838 -0.51 -15.68 -16.97
CA GLN A 838 -0.61 -14.26 -17.34
C GLN A 838 0.53 -13.80 -18.25
N PRO A 839 0.29 -12.79 -19.12
CA PRO A 839 1.36 -12.10 -19.83
C PRO A 839 2.23 -11.32 -18.84
N ARG A 840 3.52 -11.18 -19.16
CA ARG A 840 4.44 -10.33 -18.40
C ARG A 840 4.73 -9.07 -19.22
N TYR A 841 4.63 -7.91 -18.58
CA TYR A 841 4.78 -6.60 -19.24
C TYR A 841 6.23 -6.13 -19.24
N TYR A 842 6.61 -5.45 -20.32
CA TYR A 842 7.92 -4.83 -20.49
C TYR A 842 7.74 -3.41 -21.03
N SER A 843 8.39 -2.42 -20.42
CA SER A 843 8.41 -1.04 -20.92
C SER A 843 9.11 -0.98 -22.28
N ILE A 844 8.47 -0.38 -23.28
CA ILE A 844 8.91 -0.45 -24.67
C ILE A 844 10.16 0.41 -24.90
N SER A 845 11.21 -0.20 -25.44
CA SER A 845 12.52 0.44 -25.65
C SER A 845 12.78 0.97 -27.06
N SER A 846 11.72 1.26 -27.81
CA SER A 846 11.79 1.93 -29.12
C SER A 846 10.83 3.12 -29.25
N SER A 847 11.14 4.05 -30.16
CA SER A 847 10.21 5.08 -30.62
C SER A 847 9.45 4.61 -31.88
N PRO A 848 8.13 4.80 -31.97
CA PRO A 848 7.36 4.56 -33.19
C PRO A 848 7.67 5.54 -34.34
N LYS A 849 8.53 6.55 -34.13
CA LYS A 849 9.00 7.46 -35.19
C LYS A 849 10.25 6.94 -35.90
N LEU A 850 11.02 6.07 -35.25
CA LEU A 850 12.14 5.35 -35.88
C LEU A 850 11.71 3.92 -36.27
N HIS A 851 10.90 3.27 -35.44
CA HIS A 851 10.52 1.86 -35.56
C HIS A 851 8.98 1.68 -35.65
N PRO A 852 8.28 2.32 -36.61
CA PRO A 852 6.81 2.28 -36.67
C PRO A 852 6.21 0.86 -36.80
N ASN A 853 7.00 -0.09 -37.30
CA ASN A 853 6.61 -1.48 -37.54
C ASN A 853 7.20 -2.47 -36.51
N SER A 854 7.96 -2.04 -35.51
CA SER A 854 8.66 -2.93 -34.56
C SER A 854 8.61 -2.42 -33.12
N VAL A 855 8.25 -3.29 -32.18
CA VAL A 855 8.24 -2.99 -30.74
C VAL A 855 9.42 -3.69 -30.06
N HIS A 856 10.24 -2.92 -29.35
CA HIS A 856 11.50 -3.43 -28.81
C HIS A 856 11.39 -3.64 -27.30
N VAL A 857 11.98 -4.73 -26.82
CA VAL A 857 12.01 -5.15 -25.41
C VAL A 857 13.45 -5.19 -24.89
N THR A 858 13.60 -4.90 -23.59
CA THR A 858 14.85 -4.99 -22.84
C THR A 858 14.61 -5.88 -21.61
N CYS A 859 14.93 -7.17 -21.71
CA CYS A 859 14.55 -8.18 -20.72
C CYS A 859 15.79 -8.76 -20.00
N VAL A 860 16.06 -8.27 -18.78
CA VAL A 860 16.99 -8.98 -17.88
C VAL A 860 16.44 -10.36 -17.55
N VAL A 861 17.28 -11.39 -17.60
CA VAL A 861 16.83 -12.77 -17.41
C VAL A 861 16.78 -13.11 -15.92
N LEU A 862 15.57 -13.32 -15.39
CA LEU A 862 15.37 -13.69 -14.00
C LEU A 862 15.85 -15.12 -13.76
N LYS A 863 16.92 -15.23 -12.98
CA LYS A 863 17.49 -16.47 -12.46
C LYS A 863 18.04 -16.23 -11.06
N TYR A 864 17.68 -17.08 -10.10
CA TYR A 864 18.14 -17.01 -8.70
C TYR A 864 18.18 -18.41 -8.07
N GLN A 865 18.75 -18.55 -6.89
CA GLN A 865 18.72 -19.81 -6.12
C GLN A 865 17.69 -19.73 -5.01
N ASN A 866 17.00 -20.83 -4.72
CA ASN A 866 16.15 -20.93 -3.53
C ASN A 866 16.99 -20.92 -2.25
N ILE A 867 16.32 -20.65 -1.13
CA ILE A 867 16.88 -20.92 0.20
C ILE A 867 16.76 -22.44 0.44
N PRO A 868 17.84 -23.15 0.80
CA PRO A 868 17.80 -24.58 1.07
C PRO A 868 17.30 -24.88 2.48
N SER A 869 16.73 -26.07 2.67
CA SER A 869 16.29 -26.59 3.96
C SER A 869 16.66 -28.07 4.11
N ASP A 870 16.41 -28.65 5.29
CA ASP A 870 16.69 -30.08 5.58
C ASP A 870 15.94 -31.06 4.66
N THR A 871 14.93 -30.58 3.91
CA THR A 871 14.14 -31.35 2.95
C THR A 871 14.26 -30.85 1.51
N VAL A 872 14.77 -29.63 1.29
CA VAL A 872 14.84 -29.00 -0.04
C VAL A 872 16.27 -28.54 -0.32
N ARG A 873 16.95 -29.24 -1.23
CA ARG A 873 18.29 -28.89 -1.72
C ARG A 873 18.29 -27.54 -2.45
N GLN A 874 19.48 -26.95 -2.57
CA GLN A 874 19.67 -25.77 -3.43
C GLN A 874 19.48 -26.16 -4.91
N LYS A 875 18.70 -25.36 -5.63
CA LYS A 875 18.39 -25.47 -7.07
C LYS A 875 18.31 -24.06 -7.70
N TRP A 876 18.36 -24.00 -9.02
CA TRP A 876 18.14 -22.75 -9.76
C TRP A 876 16.66 -22.56 -10.08
N ILE A 877 16.13 -21.38 -9.76
CA ILE A 877 14.79 -20.91 -10.12
C ILE A 877 14.91 -19.99 -11.35
N TYR A 878 13.94 -20.09 -12.26
CA TYR A 878 13.93 -19.41 -13.56
C TYR A 878 12.59 -18.70 -13.76
N GLY A 879 12.61 -17.40 -14.06
CA GLY A 879 11.38 -16.66 -14.40
C GLY A 879 10.86 -17.03 -15.79
N VAL A 880 9.58 -17.42 -15.88
CA VAL A 880 8.97 -18.02 -17.09
C VAL A 880 9.19 -17.16 -18.34
N SER A 881 8.66 -15.94 -18.35
CA SER A 881 8.69 -15.05 -19.53
C SER A 881 10.12 -14.65 -19.94
N SER A 882 11.00 -14.37 -18.99
CA SER A 882 12.36 -13.93 -19.30
C SER A 882 13.23 -15.07 -19.85
N ASN A 883 13.01 -16.30 -19.38
CA ASN A 883 13.72 -17.47 -19.90
C ASN A 883 13.09 -18.02 -21.19
N PHE A 884 11.79 -17.82 -21.40
CA PHE A 884 11.13 -18.01 -22.69
C PHE A 884 11.72 -17.07 -23.76
N LEU A 885 11.88 -15.77 -23.45
CA LEU A 885 12.55 -14.81 -24.34
C LEU A 885 14.03 -15.16 -24.59
N LEU A 886 14.77 -15.63 -23.58
CA LEU A 886 16.14 -16.14 -23.77
C LEU A 886 16.17 -17.40 -24.65
N ASN A 887 15.22 -18.32 -24.51
CA ASN A 887 15.16 -19.52 -25.32
C ASN A 887 14.77 -19.21 -26.78
N LEU A 888 13.90 -18.23 -27.03
CA LEU A 888 13.64 -17.66 -28.35
C LEU A 888 14.90 -17.01 -28.96
N ARG A 889 15.67 -16.25 -28.16
CA ARG A 889 16.92 -15.61 -28.58
C ARG A 889 17.95 -16.64 -29.03
N LEU A 890 18.26 -17.63 -28.19
CA LEU A 890 19.16 -18.75 -28.49
C LEU A 890 18.67 -19.56 -29.71
N ALA A 891 17.35 -19.81 -29.75
CA ALA A 891 16.54 -20.26 -30.88
C ALA A 891 16.97 -19.66 -32.23
N THR A 892 16.89 -18.34 -32.26
CA THR A 892 17.01 -17.51 -33.47
C THR A 892 18.46 -17.38 -33.90
N THR A 893 19.41 -17.31 -32.97
CA THR A 893 20.85 -17.19 -33.28
C THR A 893 21.56 -18.53 -33.48
N ASN A 894 20.88 -19.66 -33.28
CA ASN A 894 21.45 -21.02 -33.25
C ASN A 894 22.56 -21.20 -32.20
N GLU A 895 22.54 -20.42 -31.12
CA GLU A 895 23.46 -20.57 -30.00
C GLU A 895 23.02 -21.71 -29.08
N ALA A 896 23.98 -22.53 -28.65
CA ALA A 896 23.75 -23.47 -27.56
C ALA A 896 23.38 -22.71 -26.28
N ALA A 897 22.47 -23.26 -25.48
CA ALA A 897 22.19 -22.71 -24.15
C ALA A 897 23.50 -22.67 -23.33
N PRO A 898 23.79 -21.58 -22.60
CA PRO A 898 25.07 -21.42 -21.93
C PRO A 898 25.30 -22.53 -20.91
N PHE A 899 26.32 -23.35 -21.15
CA PHE A 899 26.79 -24.35 -20.20
C PHE A 899 27.31 -23.62 -18.96
N MET A 900 26.60 -23.76 -17.84
CA MET A 900 27.19 -23.45 -16.54
C MET A 900 28.24 -24.51 -16.20
N ASN A 901 29.26 -24.13 -15.41
CA ASN A 901 30.33 -25.05 -15.04
C ASN A 901 29.78 -26.21 -14.17
N ASP A 902 29.60 -27.38 -14.78
CA ASP A 902 29.18 -28.62 -14.14
C ASP A 902 30.27 -29.16 -13.20
N ASN A 903 30.38 -28.56 -12.01
CA ASN A 903 31.16 -29.09 -10.89
C ASN A 903 30.47 -30.32 -10.24
N GLY A 904 30.17 -31.34 -11.06
CA GLY A 904 29.84 -32.71 -10.64
C GLY A 904 28.45 -32.96 -10.03
N ALA A 905 27.68 -31.93 -9.69
CA ALA A 905 26.38 -32.08 -9.03
C ALA A 905 25.22 -32.15 -10.04
N GLN A 906 24.68 -33.35 -10.27
CA GLN A 906 23.51 -33.59 -11.12
C GLN A 906 22.33 -32.69 -10.72
N SER A 907 21.98 -31.73 -11.58
CA SER A 907 20.92 -30.75 -11.33
C SER A 907 20.23 -30.36 -12.63
N THR A 908 18.93 -30.08 -12.57
CA THR A 908 18.06 -29.92 -13.76
C THR A 908 18.58 -28.87 -14.74
N SER A 909 18.64 -29.24 -16.01
CA SER A 909 19.20 -28.43 -17.12
C SER A 909 18.47 -27.10 -17.36
N PHE A 910 19.10 -26.22 -18.14
CA PHE A 910 18.48 -24.99 -18.66
C PHE A 910 17.05 -25.25 -19.21
N PRO A 911 16.05 -24.44 -18.82
CA PRO A 911 14.65 -24.70 -19.14
C PRO A 911 14.37 -24.57 -20.65
N LYS A 912 13.65 -25.55 -21.21
CA LYS A 912 13.22 -25.59 -22.62
C LYS A 912 11.73 -25.29 -22.72
N TYR A 913 11.34 -24.55 -23.75
CA TYR A 913 9.98 -24.10 -23.99
C TYR A 913 9.49 -24.55 -25.38
N HIS A 914 8.17 -24.70 -25.56
CA HIS A 914 7.57 -25.04 -26.85
C HIS A 914 7.50 -23.80 -27.79
N ILE A 915 8.68 -23.26 -28.16
CA ILE A 915 8.78 -21.99 -28.89
C ILE A 915 8.20 -22.01 -30.32
N GLU A 916 7.94 -23.19 -30.88
CA GLU A 916 7.27 -23.31 -32.19
C GLU A 916 5.76 -22.99 -32.10
N GLY A 917 5.20 -22.93 -30.89
CA GLY A 917 3.82 -22.50 -30.63
C GLY A 917 2.74 -23.51 -31.08
N PRO A 918 1.45 -23.14 -30.96
CA PRO A 918 0.35 -23.99 -31.38
C PRO A 918 0.51 -24.38 -32.85
N ARG A 919 0.54 -25.70 -33.11
CA ARG A 919 0.64 -26.28 -34.47
C ARG A 919 1.88 -25.82 -35.26
N GLY A 920 2.97 -25.42 -34.58
CA GLY A 920 4.17 -24.87 -35.22
C GLY A 920 4.01 -23.45 -35.78
N ALA A 921 2.87 -22.77 -35.53
CA ALA A 921 2.53 -21.51 -36.18
C ALA A 921 3.41 -20.31 -35.76
N TYR A 922 4.23 -20.46 -34.71
CA TYR A 922 5.19 -19.46 -34.23
C TYR A 922 6.60 -19.68 -34.77
N LYS A 923 6.81 -20.63 -35.69
CA LYS A 923 8.03 -20.80 -36.47
C LYS A 923 7.76 -20.57 -37.96
N ILE A 924 8.61 -19.77 -38.61
CA ILE A 924 8.69 -19.62 -40.07
C ILE A 924 10.18 -19.67 -40.42
N ASP A 925 10.59 -20.73 -41.10
CA ASP A 925 12.01 -21.04 -41.35
C ASP A 925 12.83 -21.03 -40.06
N ASN A 926 13.78 -20.09 -39.90
CA ASN A 926 14.56 -19.88 -38.68
C ASN A 926 14.03 -18.75 -37.78
N MET A 927 12.94 -18.07 -38.16
CA MET A 927 12.35 -16.96 -37.43
C MET A 927 11.24 -17.45 -36.48
N PHE A 928 11.37 -17.12 -35.20
CA PHE A 928 10.38 -17.46 -34.18
C PHE A 928 9.45 -16.27 -33.88
N LYS A 929 8.35 -16.50 -33.15
CA LYS A 929 7.37 -15.48 -32.78
C LYS A 929 7.01 -15.55 -31.29
N ALA A 930 6.68 -14.40 -30.71
CA ALA A 930 6.07 -14.31 -29.39
C ALA A 930 4.63 -13.74 -29.51
N PRO A 931 3.61 -14.32 -28.84
CA PRO A 931 2.31 -13.69 -28.75
C PRO A 931 2.38 -12.46 -27.84
N VAL A 932 1.97 -11.29 -28.33
CA VAL A 932 2.08 -10.00 -27.63
C VAL A 932 0.85 -9.12 -27.82
N HIS A 933 0.68 -8.16 -26.92
CA HIS A 933 -0.25 -7.04 -27.06
C HIS A 933 0.35 -5.77 -26.43
N VAL A 934 -0.06 -4.59 -26.89
CA VAL A 934 0.38 -3.30 -26.32
C VAL A 934 -0.65 -2.82 -25.30
N ARG A 935 -0.21 -2.52 -24.06
CA ARG A 935 -1.00 -1.76 -23.09
C ARG A 935 -0.58 -0.29 -23.17
N ARG A 936 -1.57 0.60 -23.09
CA ARG A 936 -1.34 2.05 -23.09
C ARG A 936 -0.97 2.54 -21.71
N SER A 937 -0.01 3.46 -21.66
CA SER A 937 0.43 4.14 -20.42
C SER A 937 0.28 5.66 -20.51
N THR A 938 0.36 6.32 -19.36
CA THR A 938 0.47 7.78 -19.21
C THR A 938 1.91 8.30 -19.35
N PHE A 939 2.91 7.42 -19.23
CA PHE A 939 4.34 7.75 -19.23
C PHE A 939 4.81 8.29 -20.60
N ARG A 940 4.89 9.63 -20.74
CA ARG A 940 5.08 10.32 -22.02
C ARG A 940 5.98 11.55 -21.92
N LEU A 941 6.85 11.72 -22.93
CA LEU A 941 7.62 12.96 -23.11
C LEU A 941 6.71 14.19 -23.22
N PRO A 942 7.17 15.38 -22.79
CA PRO A 942 6.40 16.60 -22.98
C PRO A 942 6.36 16.99 -24.46
N THR A 943 5.17 17.36 -24.91
CA THR A 943 4.87 17.78 -26.29
C THR A 943 5.70 18.98 -26.74
N ASN A 944 6.06 19.87 -25.81
CA ASN A 944 6.98 20.97 -26.05
C ASN A 944 8.45 20.50 -25.96
N PRO A 945 9.25 20.57 -27.04
CA PRO A 945 10.67 20.21 -27.01
C PRO A 945 11.53 21.24 -26.26
N LYS A 946 11.01 22.43 -25.91
CA LYS A 946 11.73 23.42 -25.10
C LYS A 946 11.74 23.10 -23.60
N SER A 947 10.82 22.23 -23.13
CA SER A 947 10.80 21.77 -21.73
C SER A 947 11.97 20.81 -21.45
N PRO A 948 12.79 21.05 -20.42
CA PRO A 948 13.82 20.10 -20.00
C PRO A 948 13.23 18.74 -19.62
N VAL A 949 14.03 17.68 -19.74
CA VAL A 949 13.65 16.30 -19.42
C VAL A 949 14.76 15.67 -18.60
N ILE A 950 14.41 15.12 -17.44
CA ILE A 950 15.30 14.41 -16.51
C ILE A 950 14.77 12.98 -16.42
N MET A 951 15.60 12.00 -16.75
CA MET A 951 15.25 10.58 -16.80
C MET A 951 16.19 9.82 -15.86
N VAL A 952 15.65 8.97 -15.00
CA VAL A 952 16.39 8.21 -13.98
C VAL A 952 16.03 6.74 -14.11
N GLY A 953 16.95 5.94 -14.63
CA GLY A 953 16.66 4.57 -15.06
C GLY A 953 17.88 3.65 -14.98
N PRO A 954 18.24 3.15 -13.79
CA PRO A 954 19.28 2.14 -13.65
C PRO A 954 18.82 0.76 -14.14
N GLY A 955 19.76 -0.03 -14.67
CA GLY A 955 19.49 -1.35 -15.24
C GLY A 955 18.44 -1.28 -16.35
N THR A 956 17.49 -2.22 -16.33
CA THR A 956 16.36 -2.25 -17.28
C THR A 956 15.42 -1.04 -17.16
N GLY A 957 15.52 -0.22 -16.12
CA GLY A 957 14.86 1.08 -16.03
C GLY A 957 15.25 2.06 -17.15
N VAL A 958 16.34 1.79 -17.88
CA VAL A 958 16.72 2.56 -19.08
C VAL A 958 15.81 2.29 -20.30
N ALA A 959 14.97 1.25 -20.25
CA ALA A 959 14.18 0.78 -21.39
C ALA A 959 13.31 1.88 -22.04
N PRO A 960 12.33 2.52 -21.36
CA PRO A 960 11.52 3.56 -21.98
C PRO A 960 12.36 4.79 -22.36
N PHE A 961 13.49 5.03 -21.69
CA PHE A 961 14.37 6.16 -21.98
C PHE A 961 15.17 6.00 -23.28
N ARG A 962 15.50 4.76 -23.70
CA ARG A 962 15.95 4.49 -25.08
C ARG A 962 14.87 4.94 -26.08
N GLY A 963 13.61 4.58 -25.84
CA GLY A 963 12.47 5.01 -26.66
C GLY A 963 12.27 6.53 -26.67
N PHE A 964 12.43 7.21 -25.53
CA PHE A 964 12.32 8.67 -25.41
C PHE A 964 13.44 9.40 -26.16
N VAL A 965 14.70 8.94 -26.03
CA VAL A 965 15.84 9.51 -26.74
C VAL A 965 15.68 9.31 -28.25
N GLN A 966 15.24 8.13 -28.70
CA GLN A 966 14.91 7.87 -30.11
C GLN A 966 13.78 8.77 -30.64
N GLU A 967 12.72 9.02 -29.85
CA GLU A 967 11.62 9.93 -30.22
C GLU A 967 12.15 11.35 -30.42
N ARG A 968 13.01 11.82 -29.50
CA ARG A 968 13.66 13.13 -29.61
C ARG A 968 14.62 13.20 -30.80
N VAL A 969 15.37 12.15 -31.12
CA VAL A 969 16.21 12.07 -32.33
C VAL A 969 15.37 12.16 -33.60
N ALA A 970 14.26 11.42 -33.70
CA ALA A 970 13.38 11.49 -34.87
C ALA A 970 12.75 12.87 -35.07
N LEU A 971 12.35 13.53 -33.97
CA LEU A 971 11.87 14.90 -33.98
C LEU A 971 12.98 15.91 -34.33
N ALA A 972 14.23 15.65 -33.90
CA ALA A 972 15.37 16.52 -34.16
C ALA A 972 15.78 16.49 -35.64
N ARG A 973 15.92 15.30 -36.23
CA ARG A 973 16.16 15.10 -37.69
C ARG A 973 15.18 15.93 -38.53
N ARG A 974 13.87 15.77 -38.26
CA ARG A 974 12.79 16.50 -38.96
C ARG A 974 12.81 18.01 -38.70
N SER A 975 13.23 18.44 -37.50
CA SER A 975 13.32 19.86 -37.15
C SER A 975 14.47 20.54 -37.88
N ILE A 976 15.62 19.86 -38.00
CA ILE A 976 16.79 20.32 -38.75
C ILE A 976 16.47 20.38 -40.25
N GLU A 977 15.87 19.31 -40.80
CA GLU A 977 15.43 19.23 -42.19
C GLU A 977 14.50 20.39 -42.57
N LYS A 978 13.57 20.77 -41.67
CA LYS A 978 12.58 21.82 -41.92
C LYS A 978 13.10 23.24 -41.66
N ASN A 979 13.89 23.45 -40.60
CA ASN A 979 14.20 24.78 -40.07
C ASN A 979 15.70 25.13 -40.08
N GLY A 980 16.59 24.26 -40.58
CA GLY A 980 18.04 24.48 -40.64
C GLY A 980 18.82 23.91 -39.46
N PRO A 981 20.17 24.01 -39.46
CA PRO A 981 21.02 23.38 -38.45
C PRO A 981 20.74 23.86 -37.01
N ASP A 982 20.41 25.14 -36.84
CA ASP A 982 20.15 25.76 -35.54
C ASP A 982 18.74 25.45 -34.98
N ALA A 983 17.94 24.62 -35.66
CA ALA A 983 16.57 24.26 -35.26
C ALA A 983 16.42 23.67 -33.84
N LEU A 984 17.53 23.20 -33.26
CA LEU A 984 17.58 22.65 -31.90
C LEU A 984 18.00 23.69 -30.84
N GLN A 985 18.42 24.90 -31.21
CA GLN A 985 19.00 25.89 -30.27
C GLN A 985 18.08 26.14 -29.06
N ASP A 986 16.78 26.26 -29.30
CA ASP A 986 15.73 26.50 -28.31
C ASP A 986 15.30 25.27 -27.48
N TRP A 987 15.80 24.06 -27.79
CA TRP A 987 15.36 22.84 -27.12
C TRP A 987 15.85 22.77 -25.67
N GLY A 988 15.03 22.18 -24.80
CA GLY A 988 15.39 21.88 -23.42
C GLY A 988 16.47 20.80 -23.36
N ARG A 989 17.29 20.82 -22.31
CA ARG A 989 18.29 19.78 -22.06
C ARG A 989 17.59 18.48 -21.64
N ILE A 990 18.06 17.36 -22.20
CA ILE A 990 17.62 16.00 -21.91
C ILE A 990 18.75 15.33 -21.13
N SER A 991 18.50 15.03 -19.85
CA SER A 991 19.47 14.41 -18.94
C SER A 991 19.04 12.98 -18.62
N LEU A 992 19.93 12.01 -18.82
CA LEU A 992 19.73 10.61 -18.42
C LEU A 992 20.70 10.22 -17.30
N PHE A 993 20.17 9.81 -16.15
CA PHE A 993 20.89 9.20 -15.06
C PHE A 993 20.71 7.67 -15.14
N TYR A 994 21.74 7.00 -15.65
CA TYR A 994 21.83 5.56 -15.80
C TYR A 994 22.71 4.97 -14.69
N GLY A 995 22.46 3.71 -14.34
CA GLY A 995 23.30 2.99 -13.38
C GLY A 995 23.35 1.51 -13.71
N CYS A 996 24.50 0.89 -13.53
CA CYS A 996 24.68 -0.56 -13.62
C CYS A 996 25.76 -1.02 -12.63
N ARG A 997 26.24 -2.25 -12.75
CA ARG A 997 27.37 -2.74 -11.94
C ARG A 997 28.68 -2.19 -12.49
N ARG A 998 28.95 -2.44 -13.77
CA ARG A 998 30.21 -2.07 -14.42
C ARG A 998 30.01 -1.75 -15.90
N GLU A 999 30.87 -0.86 -16.40
CA GLU A 999 30.91 -0.43 -17.80
C GLU A 999 31.28 -1.58 -18.78
N ASP A 1000 31.94 -2.62 -18.26
CA ASP A 1000 32.42 -3.83 -18.94
C ASP A 1000 31.61 -5.11 -18.60
N GLU A 1001 30.55 -5.00 -17.79
CA GLU A 1001 29.65 -6.12 -17.43
C GLU A 1001 28.25 -5.91 -18.05
N ASP A 1002 27.53 -4.88 -17.58
CA ASP A 1002 26.08 -4.74 -17.78
C ASP A 1002 25.62 -3.34 -18.19
N PHE A 1003 26.44 -2.62 -18.95
CA PHE A 1003 26.06 -1.36 -19.60
C PHE A 1003 25.19 -1.61 -20.84
N LEU A 1004 23.87 -1.52 -20.66
CA LEU A 1004 22.88 -1.69 -21.72
C LEU A 1004 23.01 -0.61 -22.81
N TYR A 1005 22.99 -1.04 -24.08
CA TYR A 1005 23.03 -0.18 -25.28
C TYR A 1005 24.24 0.78 -25.34
N LYS A 1006 25.37 0.41 -24.72
CA LYS A 1006 26.60 1.21 -24.58
C LYS A 1006 26.97 2.00 -25.85
N ASP A 1007 26.91 1.37 -27.01
CA ASP A 1007 27.35 1.92 -28.29
C ASP A 1007 26.32 2.87 -28.96
N GLU A 1008 25.05 2.86 -28.52
CA GLU A 1008 24.00 3.72 -29.08
C GLU A 1008 24.04 5.14 -28.49
N TRP A 1009 24.34 5.28 -27.20
CA TRP A 1009 24.26 6.55 -26.48
C TRP A 1009 25.17 7.66 -27.04
N PRO A 1010 26.43 7.40 -27.49
CA PRO A 1010 27.27 8.40 -28.14
C PRO A 1010 26.65 8.92 -29.45
N LEU A 1011 26.02 8.04 -30.23
CA LEU A 1011 25.37 8.41 -31.51
C LEU A 1011 24.19 9.34 -31.25
N TYR A 1012 23.33 8.99 -30.29
CA TYR A 1012 22.20 9.85 -29.89
C TYR A 1012 22.65 11.22 -29.35
N LYS A 1013 23.79 11.28 -28.64
CA LYS A 1013 24.39 12.55 -28.19
C LYS A 1013 24.87 13.42 -29.35
N GLU A 1014 25.47 12.81 -30.38
CA GLU A 1014 25.89 13.55 -31.57
C GLU A 1014 24.69 14.03 -32.40
N GLU A 1015 23.67 13.21 -32.59
CA GLU A 1015 22.46 13.59 -33.34
C GLU A 1015 21.65 14.69 -32.65
N LEU A 1016 21.58 14.69 -31.32
CA LEU A 1016 20.93 15.74 -30.53
C LEU A 1016 21.82 16.96 -30.29
N LYS A 1017 22.99 17.05 -30.95
CA LYS A 1017 23.90 18.23 -30.98
C LYS A 1017 24.12 18.86 -29.59
N GLY A 1018 24.43 18.03 -28.60
CA GLY A 1018 24.71 18.46 -27.22
C GLY A 1018 23.48 18.78 -26.35
N LYS A 1019 22.25 18.57 -26.85
CA LYS A 1019 21.02 18.67 -26.03
C LYS A 1019 20.76 17.43 -25.18
N PHE A 1020 21.38 16.30 -25.50
CA PHE A 1020 21.36 15.09 -24.68
C PHE A 1020 22.66 14.91 -23.91
N GLU A 1021 22.53 14.64 -22.60
CA GLU A 1021 23.64 14.36 -21.70
C GLU A 1021 23.32 13.17 -20.80
N MET A 1022 24.31 12.31 -20.58
CA MET A 1022 24.15 11.04 -19.86
C MET A 1022 25.19 10.91 -18.75
N TYR A 1023 24.73 10.48 -17.58
CA TYR A 1023 25.49 10.29 -16.36
C TYR A 1023 25.38 8.83 -15.93
N CYS A 1024 26.51 8.15 -15.72
CA CYS A 1024 26.55 6.70 -15.49
C CYS A 1024 27.14 6.34 -14.11
N ALA A 1025 26.34 5.71 -13.25
CA ALA A 1025 26.76 5.18 -11.95
C ALA A 1025 27.19 3.71 -12.07
N PHE A 1026 28.46 3.41 -11.78
CA PHE A 1026 29.03 2.06 -11.88
C PHE A 1026 29.27 1.45 -10.49
N SER A 1027 28.21 0.88 -9.92
CA SER A 1027 28.11 0.42 -8.52
C SER A 1027 29.04 -0.73 -8.09
N ARG A 1028 29.89 -1.25 -9.00
CA ARG A 1028 30.94 -2.26 -8.75
C ARG A 1028 32.26 -1.97 -9.48
N GLN A 1029 32.47 -0.72 -9.89
CA GLN A 1029 33.69 -0.27 -10.58
C GLN A 1029 34.36 0.87 -9.82
N ASN A 1030 33.59 1.88 -9.44
CA ASN A 1030 34.05 3.03 -8.67
C ASN A 1030 33.27 3.11 -7.34
N TYR A 1031 33.96 3.57 -6.30
CA TYR A 1031 33.43 3.72 -4.94
C TYR A 1031 33.65 5.15 -4.45
N LYS A 1032 32.81 5.60 -3.52
CA LYS A 1032 32.95 6.90 -2.84
C LYS A 1032 34.15 6.89 -1.88
N PRO A 1033 34.60 8.06 -1.38
CA PRO A 1033 35.74 8.13 -0.44
C PRO A 1033 35.58 7.35 0.87
N ASP A 1034 34.36 6.99 1.25
CA ASP A 1034 34.02 6.14 2.41
C ASP A 1034 34.00 4.63 2.09
N GLY A 1035 34.27 4.24 0.83
CA GLY A 1035 34.19 2.87 0.35
C GLY A 1035 32.78 2.40 -0.06
N SER A 1036 31.76 3.24 0.06
CA SER A 1036 30.40 2.92 -0.38
C SER A 1036 30.24 2.99 -1.90
N LYS A 1037 29.17 2.36 -2.42
CA LYS A 1037 28.90 2.27 -3.87
C LYS A 1037 28.30 3.56 -4.40
N ILE A 1038 28.59 3.86 -5.67
CA ILE A 1038 27.98 4.97 -6.40
C ILE A 1038 26.70 4.49 -7.11
N TYR A 1039 25.61 5.22 -6.94
CA TYR A 1039 24.29 4.98 -7.52
C TYR A 1039 23.74 6.25 -8.22
N VAL A 1040 22.58 6.15 -8.87
CA VAL A 1040 22.02 7.24 -9.70
C VAL A 1040 21.69 8.49 -8.88
N GLN A 1041 21.20 8.33 -7.66
CA GLN A 1041 20.85 9.43 -6.76
C GLN A 1041 22.06 10.27 -6.34
N ASP A 1042 23.26 9.69 -6.33
CA ASP A 1042 24.50 10.42 -6.04
C ASP A 1042 24.83 11.41 -7.17
N LEU A 1043 24.74 10.94 -8.42
CA LEU A 1043 24.97 11.76 -9.61
C LEU A 1043 23.87 12.84 -9.77
N ILE A 1044 22.65 12.57 -9.31
CA ILE A 1044 21.56 13.54 -9.24
C ILE A 1044 21.92 14.66 -8.24
N LEU A 1045 22.45 14.33 -7.06
CA LEU A 1045 22.89 15.30 -6.05
C LEU A 1045 24.14 16.09 -6.49
N GLU A 1046 25.05 15.48 -7.25
CA GLU A 1046 26.15 16.19 -7.93
C GLU A 1046 25.64 17.23 -8.92
N GLN A 1047 24.54 16.94 -9.63
CA GLN A 1047 23.93 17.83 -10.64
C GLN A 1047 22.80 18.73 -10.09
N ARG A 1048 22.69 18.86 -8.76
CA ARG A 1048 21.57 19.56 -8.07
C ARG A 1048 21.24 20.95 -8.62
N GLU A 1049 22.23 21.76 -8.96
CA GLU A 1049 22.01 23.13 -9.49
C GLU A 1049 21.28 23.11 -10.84
N HIS A 1050 21.72 22.24 -11.77
CA HIS A 1050 21.06 22.04 -13.06
C HIS A 1050 19.67 21.42 -12.91
N ILE A 1051 19.50 20.47 -11.98
CA ILE A 1051 18.20 19.82 -11.72
C ILE A 1051 17.20 20.82 -11.13
N ALA A 1052 17.62 21.62 -10.15
CA ALA A 1052 16.80 22.67 -9.56
C ALA A 1052 16.36 23.72 -10.60
N ASP A 1053 17.29 24.26 -11.41
CA ASP A 1053 16.93 25.21 -12.45
C ASP A 1053 15.99 24.61 -13.51
N ALA A 1054 16.30 23.41 -13.99
CA ALA A 1054 15.49 22.70 -14.98
C ALA A 1054 14.05 22.47 -14.48
N ILE A 1055 13.87 22.11 -13.21
CA ILE A 1055 12.55 21.88 -12.60
C ILE A 1055 11.82 23.19 -12.29
N LEU A 1056 12.48 24.14 -11.62
CA LEU A 1056 11.83 25.33 -11.08
C LEU A 1056 11.63 26.42 -12.13
N ASN A 1057 12.67 26.74 -12.90
CA ASN A 1057 12.66 27.81 -13.91
C ASN A 1057 12.29 27.25 -15.29
N GLY A 1058 12.93 26.15 -15.70
CA GLY A 1058 12.71 25.50 -17.00
C GLY A 1058 11.36 24.78 -17.14
N LYS A 1059 10.64 24.56 -16.02
CA LYS A 1059 9.38 23.77 -15.96
C LYS A 1059 9.54 22.37 -16.56
N GLY A 1060 10.70 21.76 -16.35
CA GLY A 1060 11.06 20.44 -16.86
C GLY A 1060 10.26 19.29 -16.26
N TYR A 1061 10.42 18.11 -16.85
CA TYR A 1061 9.74 16.89 -16.46
C TYR A 1061 10.75 15.87 -15.94
N VAL A 1062 10.41 15.19 -14.85
CA VAL A 1062 11.19 14.12 -14.22
C VAL A 1062 10.49 12.78 -14.48
N TYR A 1063 11.29 11.77 -14.84
CA TYR A 1063 10.83 10.41 -15.08
C TYR A 1063 11.73 9.45 -14.30
N ILE A 1064 11.14 8.54 -13.54
CA ILE A 1064 11.86 7.51 -12.79
C ILE A 1064 11.34 6.15 -13.26
N CYS A 1065 12.24 5.20 -13.52
CA CYS A 1065 11.88 3.89 -14.06
C CYS A 1065 12.80 2.78 -13.53
N GLY A 1066 12.26 1.58 -13.31
CA GLY A 1066 12.97 0.44 -12.75
C GLY A 1066 12.46 0.03 -11.36
N GLU A 1067 13.36 -0.19 -10.41
CA GLU A 1067 13.03 -0.76 -9.10
C GLU A 1067 12.19 0.18 -8.21
N ALA A 1068 10.99 -0.25 -7.83
CA ALA A 1068 10.10 0.50 -6.94
C ALA A 1068 10.64 0.58 -5.49
N LYS A 1069 11.09 -0.56 -4.93
CA LYS A 1069 11.27 -0.76 -3.48
C LYS A 1069 12.27 0.19 -2.81
N ASN A 1070 13.45 0.36 -3.38
CA ASN A 1070 14.50 1.24 -2.83
C ASN A 1070 14.80 2.41 -3.77
N MET A 1071 14.99 2.13 -5.06
CA MET A 1071 15.57 3.09 -6.02
C MET A 1071 14.68 4.32 -6.25
N SER A 1072 13.37 4.14 -6.54
CA SER A 1072 12.47 5.28 -6.78
C SER A 1072 12.45 6.23 -5.58
N LYS A 1073 12.25 5.67 -4.38
CA LYS A 1073 12.17 6.44 -3.14
C LYS A 1073 13.47 7.21 -2.86
N GLN A 1074 14.63 6.57 -3.00
CA GLN A 1074 15.93 7.25 -2.81
C GLN A 1074 16.18 8.39 -3.80
N VAL A 1075 15.61 8.32 -5.01
CA VAL A 1075 15.65 9.40 -6.00
C VAL A 1075 14.68 10.52 -5.62
N GLU A 1076 13.47 10.20 -5.15
CA GLU A 1076 12.48 11.17 -4.67
C GLU A 1076 12.96 11.91 -3.42
N ASP A 1077 13.60 11.21 -2.47
CA ASP A 1077 14.23 11.79 -1.28
C ASP A 1077 15.35 12.79 -1.66
N VAL A 1078 16.21 12.44 -2.63
CA VAL A 1078 17.25 13.36 -3.12
C VAL A 1078 16.64 14.53 -3.91
N LEU A 1079 15.58 14.34 -4.68
CA LEU A 1079 14.85 15.44 -5.33
C LEU A 1079 14.24 16.39 -4.29
N ALA A 1080 13.74 15.88 -3.16
CA ALA A 1080 13.28 16.71 -2.06
C ALA A 1080 14.42 17.53 -1.44
N ILE A 1081 15.61 16.95 -1.23
CA ILE A 1081 16.80 17.70 -0.78
C ILE A 1081 17.11 18.85 -1.75
N ILE A 1082 17.25 18.55 -3.05
CA ILE A 1082 17.61 19.51 -4.09
C ILE A 1082 16.59 20.66 -4.19
N LEU A 1083 15.30 20.34 -4.17
CA LEU A 1083 14.23 21.32 -4.30
C LEU A 1083 14.02 22.11 -3.00
N GLY A 1084 14.29 21.51 -1.83
CA GLY A 1084 14.32 22.22 -0.55
C GLY A 1084 15.42 23.27 -0.51
N GLU A 1085 16.67 22.88 -0.80
CA GLU A 1085 17.82 23.78 -0.89
C GLU A 1085 17.56 24.94 -1.86
N ALA A 1086 17.11 24.63 -3.09
CA ALA A 1086 16.83 25.62 -4.13
C ALA A 1086 15.68 26.58 -3.81
N LYS A 1087 14.80 26.25 -2.85
CA LYS A 1087 13.73 27.12 -2.34
C LYS A 1087 14.14 27.92 -1.11
N GLY A 1088 15.38 27.74 -0.61
CA GLY A 1088 15.85 28.32 0.65
C GLY A 1088 15.17 27.70 1.88
N GLY A 1089 14.78 26.43 1.81
CA GLY A 1089 14.06 25.70 2.84
C GLY A 1089 14.64 24.31 3.13
N SER A 1090 13.83 23.43 3.69
CA SER A 1090 14.25 22.07 4.09
C SER A 1090 13.74 20.99 3.14
N ALA A 1091 14.43 19.84 3.09
CA ALA A 1091 13.96 18.67 2.34
C ALA A 1091 12.57 18.19 2.82
N ALA A 1092 12.38 18.12 4.14
CA ALA A 1092 11.17 17.59 4.77
C ALA A 1092 9.92 18.47 4.62
N VAL A 1093 10.08 19.76 4.30
CA VAL A 1093 8.95 20.71 4.14
C VAL A 1093 8.88 21.21 2.71
N GLU A 1094 9.79 22.09 2.29
CA GLU A 1094 9.82 22.63 0.92
C GLU A 1094 10.08 21.57 -0.15
N GLY A 1095 10.98 20.64 0.13
CA GLY A 1095 11.35 19.56 -0.78
C GLY A 1095 10.18 18.64 -1.10
N VAL A 1096 9.64 17.98 -0.06
CA VAL A 1096 8.47 17.10 -0.16
C VAL A 1096 7.27 17.82 -0.78
N ALA A 1097 7.02 19.09 -0.42
CA ALA A 1097 5.93 19.86 -0.99
C ALA A 1097 6.11 20.13 -2.51
N GLU A 1098 7.32 20.43 -2.98
CA GLU A 1098 7.55 20.62 -4.42
C GLU A 1098 7.58 19.28 -5.19
N VAL A 1099 8.11 18.20 -4.61
CA VAL A 1099 8.05 16.84 -5.20
C VAL A 1099 6.60 16.39 -5.36
N LYS A 1100 5.76 16.54 -4.32
CA LYS A 1100 4.31 16.27 -4.39
C LYS A 1100 3.63 17.13 -5.47
N LEU A 1101 3.99 18.41 -5.55
CA LEU A 1101 3.47 19.33 -6.58
C LEU A 1101 3.92 18.97 -8.00
N LEU A 1102 5.00 18.19 -8.18
CA LEU A 1102 5.37 17.60 -9.47
C LEU A 1102 4.52 16.37 -9.81
N LYS A 1103 4.21 15.49 -8.84
CA LYS A 1103 3.26 14.37 -9.03
C LYS A 1103 1.87 14.90 -9.39
N GLU A 1104 1.31 15.81 -8.58
CA GLU A 1104 0.00 16.45 -8.78
C GLU A 1104 -0.15 17.18 -10.13
N ARG A 1105 0.96 17.52 -10.80
CA ARG A 1105 0.98 18.21 -12.09
C ARG A 1105 1.43 17.33 -13.26
N SER A 1106 1.54 16.01 -13.04
CA SER A 1106 2.07 15.04 -14.02
C SER A 1106 3.42 15.49 -14.61
N ARG A 1107 4.28 16.05 -13.75
CA ARG A 1107 5.64 16.52 -14.07
C ARG A 1107 6.74 15.69 -13.39
N LEU A 1108 6.39 14.89 -12.40
CA LEU A 1108 7.14 13.71 -11.99
C LEU A 1108 6.27 12.50 -12.35
N MET A 1109 6.83 11.53 -13.06
CA MET A 1109 6.16 10.32 -13.53
C MET A 1109 7.00 9.09 -13.20
N LEU A 1110 6.34 8.03 -12.73
CA LEU A 1110 6.97 6.75 -12.38
C LEU A 1110 6.56 5.65 -13.38
N ASP A 1111 7.50 4.79 -13.74
CA ASP A 1111 7.29 3.51 -14.45
C ASP A 1111 8.11 2.43 -13.74
N VAL A 1112 7.63 2.03 -12.56
CA VAL A 1112 8.39 1.24 -11.59
C VAL A 1112 7.75 -0.13 -11.32
N TRP A 1113 8.59 -1.10 -10.96
CA TRP A 1113 8.20 -2.49 -10.73
C TRP A 1113 9.17 -3.19 -9.75
N SER A 1114 8.92 -4.46 -9.47
CA SER A 1114 9.71 -5.36 -8.61
C SER A 1114 9.98 -6.69 -9.31
#